data_AF-A0A9W7C1Y0-F1
#
_entry.id   AF-A0A9W7C1Y0-F1
#
_cell.length_a   1.000
_cell.length_b   1.000
_cell.length_c   1.000
_cell.angle_alpha   90.00
_cell.angle_beta   90.00
_cell.angle_gamma   90.00
#
_symmetry.space_group_name_H-M   'P 1'
#
loop_
_entity.id
_entity.type
_entity.pdbx_description
1 polymer ?
#
loop_
_entity_poly.entity_id
_entity_poly.type
_entity_poly.pdbx_seq_one_letter_code
_entity_poly.pdbx_strand_id
1 'polypeptide(L)'
;MKIYKDGVLQATVKDTEPMDLQIAKDFEATLETYEGSGGRRRQLKNAEDFLGRTRPLFNGEFSSDQRRLTDFTCPAGKEIDVHQQTSSGDRRLYGSKEEDVETAVVGARRLTEQADHFWDFRGCTTGAPITDSISGELKATPMNGPICGADGLRLDGNDDYADIDDWEWGGTTSIEVYVKYDSFNSVSRVFDFSDGESSGFDNVVTISTTQDVEFTILAEPSMTPTLTVNSGSFSGSWETLQEGSPQFSDRSYILTDIPDQFIGMKYFRGPCHSNIVDLTLTGGSFTILASYGNTEDRREALTISPEPTVNEQHTGMKATSFSTPGVESWSTGPNSEIVTLLSKETSIEWSVCQGSTYKNIQGGNFDSSTWTHIIVTVAGNIMKMYKNGALVGTKTDGHEPSTLTRAYHIIGAKEGTNEFMDGTVAYAKMWHGVELQQSDVTDLYAPHNTAHHFWDFRGCTSNQIDIVEGQPFVSNGKAVMKFRGEYWYLVRRVPHHLNRWHQATDNLRGTQAAYGSYNTDAVSGTNEFSLQFSSLTWDKMLVNTGDNSKWVELSRTLVDSFATLDCANCQMNFIMTSDGNTTPLQYMRQGAPEDPWISPSDHATGPQLYGEGSSTAWAVDSTGANVWVNSIDGPGDGATWTYYDDIIAGDLVATPKNGASCGTEGLRLDGNDDYIDIDDWTWGGTTSFEVYVKYDSFSNYSPVFDFSNGAGSDSIYLYNAGATSTIGCNVYHGTNGQTFETSSSFDSSPHWTHVVVTISGT
;
A
#
# COMPACT_ATOMS: atom_id res chain seq x y z
N MET A 1 12.58 23.34 12.80
CA MET A 1 13.79 22.75 12.18
C MET A 1 14.77 22.24 13.23
N LYS A 2 15.49 21.14 12.97
CA LYS A 2 16.56 20.60 13.83
C LYS A 2 17.77 20.16 12.97
N ILE A 3 18.99 20.29 13.51
CA ILE A 3 20.22 19.76 12.89
C ILE A 3 20.92 18.82 13.87
N TYR A 4 21.33 17.65 13.38
CA TYR A 4 22.10 16.64 14.10
C TYR A 4 23.46 16.46 13.44
N LYS A 5 24.52 16.38 14.24
CA LYS A 5 25.88 16.02 13.82
C LYS A 5 26.27 14.74 14.53
N ASP A 6 26.68 13.72 13.79
CA ASP A 6 27.10 12.40 14.30
C ASP A 6 26.08 11.83 15.31
N GLY A 7 24.78 11.95 14.97
CA GLY A 7 23.66 11.50 15.80
C GLY A 7 23.31 12.40 17.00
N VAL A 8 24.02 13.50 17.23
CA VAL A 8 23.77 14.42 18.36
C VAL A 8 23.08 15.69 17.89
N LEU A 9 21.95 16.05 18.51
CA LEU A 9 21.23 17.30 18.25
C LEU A 9 22.13 18.49 18.56
N GLN A 10 22.41 19.31 17.55
CA GLN A 10 23.28 20.47 17.68
C GLN A 10 22.48 21.73 17.97
N ALA A 11 21.34 21.89 17.30
CA ALA A 11 20.51 23.06 17.53
C ALA A 11 19.06 22.86 17.02
N THR A 12 18.13 23.70 17.48
CA THR A 12 16.69 23.70 17.12
C THR A 12 16.19 25.13 16.88
N VAL A 13 15.40 25.33 15.82
CA VAL A 13 14.61 26.56 15.58
C VAL A 13 13.13 26.21 15.61
N LYS A 14 12.37 26.99 16.38
CA LYS A 14 10.91 27.05 16.33
C LYS A 14 10.56 28.41 15.74
N ASP A 15 9.61 28.45 14.80
CA ASP A 15 8.91 29.71 14.53
C ASP A 15 8.31 30.21 15.84
N THR A 16 8.35 31.53 16.05
CA THR A 16 7.88 32.15 17.28
C THR A 16 6.45 31.71 17.61
N GLU A 17 6.33 31.03 18.76
CA GLU A 17 5.18 30.71 19.62
C GLU A 17 3.74 30.93 19.08
N PRO A 18 2.83 29.95 19.31
CA PRO A 18 1.39 30.21 19.31
C PRO A 18 1.06 31.40 20.21
N MET A 19 0.07 32.18 19.80
CA MET A 19 -0.42 33.42 20.41
C MET A 19 -0.66 33.35 21.94
N ASP A 20 -0.76 32.16 22.52
CA ASP A 20 -1.06 31.91 23.93
C ASP A 20 0.15 32.10 24.87
N LEU A 21 1.40 31.93 24.44
CA LEU A 21 2.58 32.14 25.31
C LEU A 21 3.04 33.61 25.34
N GLN A 22 2.69 34.40 24.32
CA GLN A 22 2.93 35.85 24.32
C GLN A 22 2.02 36.56 25.32
N ILE A 23 0.79 36.07 25.52
CA ILE A 23 -0.12 36.58 26.57
C ILE A 23 0.47 36.33 27.96
N ALA A 24 1.14 35.19 28.19
CA ALA A 24 1.79 34.90 29.47
C ALA A 24 3.01 35.81 29.73
N LYS A 25 3.82 36.09 28.71
CA LYS A 25 4.98 37.00 28.81
C LYS A 25 4.57 38.47 28.89
N ASP A 26 3.50 38.87 28.20
CA ASP A 26 2.94 40.21 28.30
C ASP A 26 2.23 40.41 29.65
N PHE A 27 1.68 39.35 30.26
CA PHE A 27 1.13 39.37 31.62
C PHE A 27 2.23 39.52 32.69
N GLU A 28 3.38 38.86 32.52
CA GLU A 28 4.57 39.05 33.37
C GLU A 28 5.20 40.45 33.19
N ALA A 29 5.27 40.97 31.96
CA ALA A 29 5.75 42.34 31.71
C ALA A 29 4.81 43.42 32.27
N THR A 30 3.49 43.16 32.29
CA THR A 30 2.51 44.07 32.90
C THR A 30 2.61 44.07 34.43
N LEU A 31 3.01 42.95 35.05
CA LEU A 31 3.27 42.84 36.49
C LEU A 31 4.49 43.66 36.94
N GLU A 32 5.55 43.75 36.13
CA GLU A 32 6.73 44.57 36.46
C GLU A 32 6.46 46.09 36.39
N THR A 33 5.50 46.53 35.55
CA THR A 33 5.10 47.94 35.51
C THR A 33 4.17 48.38 36.66
N TYR A 34 3.66 47.46 37.48
CA TYR A 34 2.76 47.75 38.60
C TYR A 34 3.45 47.80 39.98
N GLU A 35 4.78 47.82 40.04
CA GLU A 35 5.56 47.99 41.28
C GLU A 35 5.91 49.47 41.61
N GLY A 36 5.29 50.43 40.93
CA GLY A 36 5.59 51.87 41.06
C GLY A 36 4.77 52.68 42.08
N SER A 37 3.74 52.15 42.74
CA SER A 37 2.94 52.97 43.67
C SER A 37 2.34 52.15 44.81
N GLY A 38 2.83 52.42 46.02
CA GLY A 38 2.56 51.63 47.22
C GLY A 38 1.12 51.57 47.69
N GLY A 39 0.75 50.42 48.28
CA GLY A 39 -0.50 50.27 49.01
C GLY A 39 -0.84 48.85 49.44
N ARG A 40 -0.47 48.49 50.68
CA ARG A 40 -1.00 47.41 51.55
C ARG A 40 -0.92 45.95 51.06
N ARG A 41 0.01 45.23 51.71
CA ARG A 41 0.16 43.77 51.72
C ARG A 41 -1.10 43.04 52.21
N ARG A 42 -1.62 42.13 51.39
CA ARG A 42 -2.23 40.86 51.84
C ARG A 42 -1.47 39.71 51.18
N GLN A 43 -1.09 38.75 52.00
CA GLN A 43 -0.21 37.62 51.68
C GLN A 43 -0.85 36.66 50.68
N LEU A 44 -0.08 36.21 49.69
CA LEU A 44 -0.15 34.84 49.17
C LEU A 44 1.29 34.30 49.19
N LYS A 45 1.52 33.30 50.04
CA LYS A 45 2.76 32.53 50.13
C LYS A 45 2.62 31.33 49.22
N ASN A 46 3.53 31.24 48.26
CA ASN A 46 4.15 30.06 47.65
C ASN A 46 3.27 28.95 47.04
N ALA A 47 3.69 28.54 45.84
CA ALA A 47 3.19 27.41 45.07
C ALA A 47 3.64 26.06 45.67
N GLU A 48 3.00 25.64 46.77
CA GLU A 48 3.15 24.29 47.34
C GLU A 48 1.84 23.49 47.42
N ASP A 49 0.75 23.94 46.79
CA ASP A 49 -0.57 23.30 46.95
C ASP A 49 -1.11 22.51 45.73
N PHE A 50 -0.26 22.11 44.77
CA PHE A 50 -0.72 21.28 43.64
C PHE A 50 -0.10 19.87 43.53
N LEU A 51 0.80 19.47 44.43
CA LEU A 51 1.35 18.11 44.42
C LEU A 51 1.39 17.53 45.83
N GLY A 52 0.31 16.82 46.19
CA GLY A 52 0.17 16.14 47.46
C GLY A 52 -0.45 14.76 47.34
N ARG A 53 0.41 13.75 47.51
CA ARG A 53 0.17 12.39 48.05
C ARG A 53 -0.03 11.26 47.04
N THR A 54 1.01 10.44 46.89
CA THR A 54 1.14 9.18 47.65
C THR A 54 2.57 8.62 47.55
N ARG A 55 3.21 8.43 48.71
CA ARG A 55 4.22 7.38 48.97
C ARG A 55 3.66 6.54 50.12
N PRO A 56 4.00 5.24 50.20
CA PRO A 56 4.95 4.83 51.23
C PRO A 56 6.03 3.87 50.67
N LEU A 57 7.31 4.18 50.87
CA LEU A 57 8.20 3.59 51.88
C LEU A 57 8.65 2.15 51.57
N PHE A 58 9.93 1.97 51.22
CA PHE A 58 10.84 1.17 52.04
C PHE A 58 12.30 1.60 51.80
N ASN A 59 13.03 1.72 52.92
CA ASN A 59 14.38 2.23 53.08
C ASN A 59 15.46 1.24 52.61
N GLY A 60 16.61 1.78 52.21
CA GLY A 60 17.88 1.05 52.12
C GLY A 60 18.98 1.89 51.49
N GLU A 61 19.65 2.71 52.30
CA GLU A 61 20.94 3.33 51.97
C GLU A 61 21.98 2.25 51.63
N PHE A 62 22.85 2.47 50.65
CA PHE A 62 24.32 2.42 50.81
C PHE A 62 25.05 2.99 49.59
N SER A 63 26.27 3.41 49.87
CA SER A 63 27.15 4.38 49.21
C SER A 63 27.79 3.99 47.87
N SER A 64 28.19 5.04 47.16
CA SER A 64 29.31 5.18 46.21
C SER A 64 30.27 4.01 46.05
N ASP A 65 30.51 3.61 44.80
CA ASP A 65 31.86 3.30 44.32
C ASP A 65 31.93 3.31 42.77
N GLN A 66 32.82 4.15 42.23
CA GLN A 66 33.32 4.01 40.86
C GLN A 66 34.13 2.70 40.78
N ARG A 67 33.84 1.82 39.81
CA ARG A 67 34.82 0.86 39.30
C ARG A 67 34.39 0.27 37.95
N ARG A 68 35.23 0.55 36.94
CA ARG A 68 35.59 -0.24 35.74
C ARG A 68 34.57 -1.28 35.24
N LEU A 69 33.99 -1.02 34.07
CA LEU A 69 33.43 -2.02 33.18
C LEU A 69 34.56 -2.72 32.41
N THR A 70 34.96 -3.88 32.92
CA THR A 70 35.54 -4.97 32.13
C THR A 70 34.60 -6.18 32.28
N ASP A 71 34.45 -6.92 31.17
CA ASP A 71 33.86 -8.25 31.04
C ASP A 71 32.33 -8.34 30.85
N PHE A 72 31.92 -8.45 29.58
CA PHE A 72 30.80 -9.30 29.19
C PHE A 72 31.35 -10.49 28.39
N THR A 73 31.23 -11.67 28.99
CA THR A 73 31.53 -12.98 28.43
C THR A 73 30.44 -13.41 27.45
N CYS A 74 30.84 -13.85 26.27
CA CYS A 74 30.00 -14.53 25.29
C CYS A 74 29.97 -16.05 25.59
N PRO A 75 28.84 -16.77 25.39
CA PRO A 75 28.84 -18.23 25.47
C PRO A 75 29.55 -18.83 24.24
N ALA A 76 30.58 -19.62 24.49
CA ALA A 76 31.33 -20.36 23.49
C ALA A 76 30.55 -21.53 22.90
N GLY A 77 30.81 -21.83 21.62
CA GLY A 77 30.67 -23.19 21.10
C GLY A 77 30.29 -23.33 19.63
N LYS A 78 31.21 -23.01 18.71
CA LYS A 78 31.53 -23.78 17.48
C LYS A 78 32.62 -23.05 16.70
N GLU A 79 33.86 -23.51 16.86
CA GLU A 79 34.98 -23.19 15.97
C GLU A 79 34.73 -23.84 14.60
N ILE A 80 34.87 -23.08 13.52
CA ILE A 80 35.07 -23.61 12.17
C ILE A 80 36.57 -23.54 11.91
N ASP A 81 37.22 -24.71 11.97
CA ASP A 81 38.58 -24.91 11.51
C ASP A 81 38.64 -24.76 9.98
N VAL A 82 39.37 -23.75 9.50
CA VAL A 82 39.71 -23.64 8.09
C VAL A 82 40.96 -24.49 7.84
N HIS A 83 40.77 -25.71 7.34
CA HIS A 83 41.85 -26.49 6.74
C HIS A 83 41.68 -26.55 5.23
N GLN A 84 42.59 -25.87 4.51
CA GLN A 84 42.86 -26.15 3.11
C GLN A 84 43.39 -27.58 2.99
N GLN A 85 42.73 -28.42 2.18
CA GLN A 85 43.45 -29.44 1.42
C GLN A 85 42.72 -29.82 0.13
N THR A 86 43.52 -29.90 -0.92
CA THR A 86 43.16 -30.17 -2.31
C THR A 86 42.93 -31.66 -2.59
N SER A 87 42.14 -31.91 -3.63
CA SER A 87 42.20 -33.01 -4.60
C SER A 87 41.57 -34.39 -4.29
N SER A 88 40.73 -34.77 -5.26
CA SER A 88 40.47 -36.12 -5.79
C SER A 88 39.51 -37.06 -5.03
N GLY A 89 38.51 -37.54 -5.77
CA GLY A 89 38.17 -38.95 -5.76
C GLY A 89 36.95 -39.41 -4.98
N ASP A 90 35.90 -39.69 -5.75
CA ASP A 90 34.93 -40.78 -5.58
C ASP A 90 33.65 -40.62 -4.76
N ARG A 91 32.59 -41.13 -5.40
CA ARG A 91 31.17 -41.03 -5.06
C ARG A 91 30.76 -42.08 -4.03
N ARG A 92 29.83 -41.69 -3.15
CA ARG A 92 28.50 -42.29 -2.87
C ARG A 92 28.19 -42.22 -1.38
N LEU A 93 27.10 -41.55 -1.01
CA LEU A 93 26.33 -41.87 0.18
C LEU A 93 24.83 -41.62 -0.06
N TYR A 94 24.04 -42.61 0.36
CA TYR A 94 22.60 -42.67 0.31
C TYR A 94 21.97 -41.87 1.47
N GLY A 95 20.90 -41.14 1.17
CA GLY A 95 19.71 -40.93 2.00
C GLY A 95 19.85 -40.25 3.38
N SER A 96 19.49 -38.97 3.44
CA SER A 96 18.68 -38.42 4.54
C SER A 96 18.13 -37.03 4.20
N LYS A 97 16.79 -36.94 4.24
CA LYS A 97 15.91 -35.79 4.49
C LYS A 97 15.92 -34.60 3.52
N GLU A 98 14.71 -34.29 3.10
CA GLU A 98 14.26 -33.33 2.08
C GLU A 98 14.05 -31.94 2.72
N GLU A 99 15.06 -31.42 3.43
CA GLU A 99 14.97 -30.10 4.13
C GLU A 99 16.06 -29.08 3.73
N ASP A 100 16.99 -29.41 2.83
CA ASP A 100 18.12 -28.52 2.49
C ASP A 100 18.12 -28.03 1.01
N VAL A 101 16.96 -27.95 0.33
CA VAL A 101 16.88 -27.42 -1.06
C VAL A 101 16.09 -26.10 -1.16
N GLU A 102 15.68 -25.49 -0.04
CA GLU A 102 14.82 -24.30 -0.04
C GLU A 102 15.52 -23.01 0.45
N THR A 103 16.83 -22.87 0.22
CA THR A 103 17.60 -21.67 0.65
C THR A 103 18.30 -20.91 -0.47
N ALA A 104 17.90 -21.13 -1.74
CA ALA A 104 18.41 -20.36 -2.88
C ALA A 104 17.31 -19.86 -3.86
N VAL A 105 16.04 -19.89 -3.45
CA VAL A 105 14.90 -19.33 -4.20
C VAL A 105 14.13 -18.32 -3.34
N VAL A 106 14.78 -17.71 -2.35
CA VAL A 106 14.22 -16.58 -1.56
C VAL A 106 14.80 -15.26 -2.07
N GLY A 107 14.63 -15.04 -3.37
CA GLY A 107 14.96 -13.79 -4.04
C GLY A 107 13.91 -13.57 -5.12
N ALA A 108 12.99 -12.64 -4.87
CA ALA A 108 11.79 -12.33 -5.66
C ALA A 108 10.62 -13.31 -5.54
N ARG A 109 10.02 -13.42 -4.35
CA ARG A 109 8.54 -13.41 -4.32
C ARG A 109 8.16 -11.98 -4.69
N ARG A 110 7.71 -11.76 -5.93
CA ARG A 110 7.03 -10.52 -6.32
C ARG A 110 5.96 -10.24 -5.26
N LEU A 111 5.74 -8.97 -4.90
CA LEU A 111 4.52 -8.48 -4.26
C LEU A 111 3.34 -8.86 -5.18
N THR A 112 2.87 -10.11 -5.13
CA THR A 112 1.86 -10.63 -6.07
C THR A 112 0.43 -10.39 -5.64
N GLU A 113 0.19 -9.72 -4.52
CA GLU A 113 -1.16 -9.32 -4.13
C GLU A 113 -1.13 -7.81 -3.88
N GLN A 114 -1.30 -7.07 -4.97
CA GLN A 114 -1.70 -5.67 -4.92
C GLN A 114 -2.93 -5.56 -4.00
N ALA A 115 -2.97 -4.55 -3.12
CA ALA A 115 -4.17 -4.29 -2.32
C ALA A 115 -5.38 -4.15 -3.25
N ASP A 116 -6.56 -4.53 -2.80
CA ASP A 116 -7.79 -4.35 -3.58
C ASP A 116 -8.28 -2.91 -3.50
N HIS A 117 -8.03 -2.27 -2.35
CA HIS A 117 -8.45 -0.90 -2.08
C HIS A 117 -7.34 -0.11 -1.38
N PHE A 118 -7.17 1.16 -1.77
CA PHE A 118 -6.22 2.09 -1.16
C PHE A 118 -6.73 3.54 -1.16
N TRP A 119 -7.02 4.05 0.04
CA TRP A 119 -7.30 5.45 0.28
C TRP A 119 -6.06 6.14 0.86
N ASP A 120 -5.45 7.02 0.08
CA ASP A 120 -4.37 7.90 0.54
C ASP A 120 -4.94 9.27 0.92
N PHE A 121 -4.91 9.59 2.20
CA PHE A 121 -5.42 10.87 2.71
C PHE A 121 -4.34 11.96 2.69
N ARG A 122 -3.09 11.64 2.36
CA ARG A 122 -2.00 12.63 2.32
C ARG A 122 -2.16 13.55 1.13
N GLY A 123 -2.05 14.86 1.38
CA GLY A 123 -2.22 15.86 0.33
C GLY A 123 -3.65 15.95 -0.21
N CYS A 124 -4.65 15.41 0.51
CA CYS A 124 -6.04 15.57 0.11
C CYS A 124 -6.50 17.04 0.16
N THR A 125 -7.64 17.32 -0.44
CA THR A 125 -8.25 18.66 -0.39
C THR A 125 -9.36 18.65 0.66
N THR A 126 -9.32 19.60 1.60
CA THR A 126 -10.31 19.68 2.70
C THR A 126 -11.74 19.70 2.15
N GLY A 127 -12.58 18.79 2.67
CA GLY A 127 -13.98 18.62 2.29
C GLY A 127 -14.22 17.91 0.95
N ALA A 128 -13.17 17.53 0.21
CA ALA A 128 -13.32 16.73 -1.00
C ALA A 128 -13.25 15.22 -0.69
N PRO A 129 -14.02 14.37 -1.40
CA PRO A 129 -13.91 12.92 -1.25
C PRO A 129 -12.55 12.42 -1.75
N ILE A 130 -12.00 11.42 -1.06
CA ILE A 130 -10.77 10.72 -1.41
C ILE A 130 -11.16 9.44 -2.15
N THR A 131 -10.76 9.31 -3.41
CA THR A 131 -11.11 8.13 -4.23
C THR A 131 -10.11 7.01 -3.99
N ASP A 132 -10.59 5.78 -3.91
CA ASP A 132 -9.77 4.58 -3.93
C ASP A 132 -8.86 4.59 -5.17
N SER A 133 -7.56 4.63 -4.94
CA SER A 133 -6.55 4.73 -6.00
C SER A 133 -6.31 3.43 -6.77
N ILE A 134 -6.91 2.32 -6.33
CA ILE A 134 -6.78 1.01 -6.98
C ILE A 134 -8.02 0.69 -7.79
N SER A 135 -9.21 0.61 -7.16
CA SER A 135 -10.45 0.34 -7.89
C SER A 135 -10.95 1.55 -8.69
N GLY A 136 -10.71 2.77 -8.19
CA GLY A 136 -11.26 4.01 -8.74
C GLY A 136 -12.76 4.22 -8.48
N GLU A 137 -13.44 3.29 -7.79
CA GLU A 137 -14.90 3.30 -7.66
C GLU A 137 -15.37 3.83 -6.30
N LEU A 138 -14.76 3.35 -5.21
CA LEU A 138 -15.15 3.70 -3.83
C LEU A 138 -14.52 5.01 -3.37
N LYS A 139 -15.27 5.81 -2.61
CA LYS A 139 -14.81 7.10 -2.08
C LYS A 139 -14.97 7.19 -0.58
N ALA A 140 -13.95 7.71 0.08
CA ALA A 140 -14.01 8.17 1.46
C ALA A 140 -14.41 9.65 1.48
N THR A 141 -15.61 9.96 1.97
CA THR A 141 -16.19 11.30 2.06
C THR A 141 -15.97 11.87 3.47
N PRO A 142 -15.22 12.99 3.62
CA PRO A 142 -15.07 13.64 4.93
C PRO A 142 -16.40 14.20 5.44
N MET A 143 -16.69 13.97 6.71
CA MET A 143 -17.93 14.36 7.40
C MET A 143 -17.61 15.24 8.60
N ASN A 144 -18.39 16.32 8.77
CA ASN A 144 -18.33 17.31 9.86
C ASN A 144 -17.12 18.27 9.90
N GLY A 145 -16.21 18.20 8.93
CA GLY A 145 -15.14 19.18 8.75
C GLY A 145 -13.68 18.72 8.96
N PRO A 146 -13.30 17.43 8.80
CA PRO A 146 -11.91 17.02 8.87
C PRO A 146 -11.01 17.86 7.97
N ILE A 147 -9.84 18.20 8.47
CA ILE A 147 -8.89 19.05 7.77
C ILE A 147 -7.87 18.16 7.05
N CYS A 148 -7.83 18.25 5.72
CA CYS A 148 -6.77 17.62 4.96
C CYS A 148 -5.45 18.38 5.09
N GLY A 149 -4.35 17.65 5.15
CA GLY A 149 -2.99 18.20 5.11
C GLY A 149 -2.01 17.27 4.39
N ALA A 150 -0.75 17.72 4.28
CA ALA A 150 0.32 16.91 3.70
C ALA A 150 0.51 15.56 4.42
N ASP A 151 0.22 15.53 5.73
CA ASP A 151 0.37 14.38 6.61
C ASP A 151 -0.83 13.41 6.56
N GLY A 152 -1.99 13.83 6.07
CA GLY A 152 -3.21 13.02 6.09
C GLY A 152 -4.50 13.79 6.40
N LEU A 153 -5.56 13.04 6.70
CA LEU A 153 -6.85 13.57 7.17
C LEU A 153 -6.77 13.77 8.70
N ARG A 154 -6.88 15.03 9.16
CA ARG A 154 -6.91 15.38 10.58
C ARG A 154 -8.34 15.39 11.11
N LEU A 155 -8.55 14.67 12.20
CA LEU A 155 -9.79 14.49 12.94
C LEU A 155 -9.66 15.12 14.32
N ASP A 156 -10.68 15.84 14.76
CA ASP A 156 -10.62 16.68 15.97
C ASP A 156 -11.03 16.00 17.28
N GLY A 157 -11.45 14.73 17.22
CA GLY A 157 -11.91 13.96 18.38
C GLY A 157 -13.30 14.32 18.91
N ASN A 158 -14.07 15.16 18.21
CA ASN A 158 -15.41 15.58 18.65
C ASN A 158 -16.52 15.05 17.74
N ASP A 159 -16.43 15.26 16.42
CA ASP A 159 -17.45 14.83 15.45
C ASP A 159 -16.91 14.53 14.04
N ASP A 160 -15.63 14.74 13.80
CA ASP A 160 -14.96 14.50 12.52
C ASP A 160 -14.78 13.01 12.19
N TYR A 161 -15.09 12.62 10.95
CA TYR A 161 -14.79 11.28 10.40
C TYR A 161 -14.76 11.27 8.86
N ALA A 162 -14.39 10.14 8.26
CA ALA A 162 -14.62 9.89 6.84
C ALA A 162 -15.47 8.64 6.64
N ASP A 163 -16.47 8.75 5.77
CA ASP A 163 -17.40 7.67 5.43
C ASP A 163 -17.06 7.11 4.05
N ILE A 164 -16.79 5.81 3.96
CA ILE A 164 -16.42 5.12 2.72
C ILE A 164 -17.69 4.58 2.07
N ASP A 165 -17.83 4.75 0.75
CA ASP A 165 -18.94 4.15 -0.02
C ASP A 165 -19.14 2.66 0.34
N ASP A 166 -20.40 2.24 0.48
CA ASP A 166 -20.74 0.87 0.87
C ASP A 166 -20.44 -0.16 -0.24
N TRP A 167 -19.89 -1.31 0.14
CA TRP A 167 -19.67 -2.45 -0.75
C TRP A 167 -19.73 -3.78 0.00
N GLU A 168 -19.93 -4.88 -0.75
CA GLU A 168 -19.95 -6.22 -0.19
C GLU A 168 -18.53 -6.76 0.03
N TRP A 169 -18.22 -7.16 1.26
CA TRP A 169 -16.93 -7.80 1.57
C TRP A 169 -16.99 -8.67 2.84
N GLY A 170 -16.09 -9.67 2.92
CA GLY A 170 -15.93 -10.55 4.08
C GLY A 170 -14.84 -11.59 3.89
N GLY A 171 -14.83 -12.65 4.69
CA GLY A 171 -13.88 -13.76 4.61
C GLY A 171 -12.47 -13.41 5.08
N THR A 172 -11.48 -14.14 4.56
CA THR A 172 -10.05 -13.86 4.80
C THR A 172 -9.74 -12.43 4.38
N THR A 173 -9.12 -11.63 5.25
CA THR A 173 -8.76 -10.24 4.89
C THR A 173 -7.56 -9.73 5.68
N SER A 174 -6.87 -8.75 5.09
CA SER A 174 -5.86 -7.94 5.75
C SER A 174 -6.17 -6.46 5.57
N ILE A 175 -6.01 -5.66 6.63
CA ILE A 175 -6.22 -4.22 6.61
C ILE A 175 -4.96 -3.54 7.17
N GLU A 176 -4.45 -2.55 6.44
CA GLU A 176 -3.31 -1.71 6.82
C GLU A 176 -3.79 -0.28 7.06
N VAL A 177 -3.36 0.34 8.16
CA VAL A 177 -3.60 1.76 8.45
C VAL A 177 -2.34 2.40 9.04
N TYR A 178 -2.12 3.68 8.72
CA TYR A 178 -1.05 4.47 9.34
C TYR A 178 -1.63 5.72 9.99
N VAL A 179 -1.52 5.79 11.33
CA VAL A 179 -2.27 6.75 12.15
C VAL A 179 -1.40 7.38 13.21
N LYS A 180 -1.73 8.62 13.57
CA LYS A 180 -1.08 9.38 14.65
C LYS A 180 -2.17 9.96 15.55
N TYR A 181 -2.22 9.55 16.80
CA TYR A 181 -3.13 10.15 17.78
C TYR A 181 -2.56 11.45 18.33
N ASP A 182 -3.36 12.52 18.39
CA ASP A 182 -2.98 13.77 19.05
C ASP A 182 -3.34 13.72 20.54
N SER A 183 -4.51 13.17 20.88
CA SER A 183 -4.91 12.84 22.25
C SER A 183 -5.75 11.56 22.30
N PHE A 184 -5.98 11.01 23.49
CA PHE A 184 -6.73 9.76 23.67
C PHE A 184 -8.04 10.00 24.41
N ASN A 185 -9.13 9.57 23.79
CA ASN A 185 -10.42 9.42 24.44
C ASN A 185 -10.51 8.09 25.20
N SER A 186 -11.57 7.92 26.01
CA SER A 186 -11.79 6.64 26.71
C SER A 186 -11.92 5.46 25.74
N VAL A 187 -12.57 5.70 24.59
CA VAL A 187 -12.60 4.84 23.42
C VAL A 187 -12.67 5.74 22.18
N SER A 188 -11.89 5.43 21.14
CA SER A 188 -11.95 6.09 19.83
C SER A 188 -11.68 5.11 18.70
N ARG A 189 -12.31 5.31 17.54
CA ARG A 189 -12.20 4.40 16.39
C ARG A 189 -11.11 4.83 15.42
N VAL A 190 -10.29 3.89 14.97
CA VAL A 190 -9.49 4.07 13.75
C VAL A 190 -10.34 3.72 12.53
N PHE A 191 -10.98 2.56 12.55
CA PHE A 191 -12.03 2.20 11.59
C PHE A 191 -13.17 1.43 12.26
N ASP A 192 -14.37 1.56 11.69
CA ASP A 192 -15.59 0.86 12.08
C ASP A 192 -16.37 0.47 10.82
N PHE A 193 -16.47 -0.84 10.58
CA PHE A 193 -17.36 -1.37 9.56
C PHE A 193 -18.51 -2.08 10.27
N SER A 194 -19.71 -1.51 10.22
CA SER A 194 -20.87 -2.00 10.98
C SER A 194 -22.21 -1.58 10.40
N ASP A 195 -23.30 -2.06 11.01
CA ASP A 195 -24.68 -1.70 10.66
C ASP A 195 -25.30 -0.65 11.60
N GLY A 196 -24.47 0.07 12.40
CA GLY A 196 -24.89 1.20 13.25
C GLY A 196 -24.77 0.96 14.76
N GLU A 197 -25.45 1.78 15.59
CA GLU A 197 -25.41 1.72 17.06
C GLU A 197 -25.91 0.38 17.62
N SER A 198 -25.05 -0.63 17.69
CA SER A 198 -25.31 -1.82 18.48
C SER A 198 -24.91 -1.56 19.95
N SER A 199 -25.74 -0.84 20.69
CA SER A 199 -25.67 -0.87 22.16
C SER A 199 -26.29 -2.16 22.76
N GLY A 200 -26.67 -3.13 21.93
CA GLY A 200 -27.11 -4.45 22.37
C GLY A 200 -26.64 -5.55 21.43
N PHE A 201 -25.81 -6.46 21.94
CA PHE A 201 -25.28 -7.67 21.28
C PHE A 201 -26.33 -8.77 21.04
N ASP A 202 -27.59 -8.43 20.80
CA ASP A 202 -28.66 -9.40 20.59
C ASP A 202 -29.34 -9.13 19.24
N ASN A 203 -29.19 -10.07 18.30
CA ASN A 203 -30.10 -10.19 17.16
C ASN A 203 -31.50 -10.50 17.70
N VAL A 204 -32.25 -9.46 18.05
CA VAL A 204 -33.65 -9.58 18.51
C VAL A 204 -34.52 -9.73 17.28
N VAL A 205 -35.05 -10.94 17.05
CA VAL A 205 -36.05 -11.19 16.01
C VAL A 205 -37.40 -11.40 16.67
N THR A 206 -38.39 -10.62 16.27
CA THR A 206 -39.77 -10.86 16.69
C THR A 206 -40.55 -11.58 15.60
N ILE A 207 -41.36 -12.55 16.02
CA ILE A 207 -42.30 -13.26 15.15
C ILE A 207 -43.68 -13.07 15.73
N SER A 208 -44.60 -12.52 14.94
CA SER A 208 -46.00 -12.42 15.33
C SER A 208 -46.90 -13.06 14.28
N THR A 209 -48.00 -13.67 14.73
CA THR A 209 -48.99 -14.26 13.83
C THR A 209 -50.36 -13.63 14.07
N THR A 210 -51.11 -13.36 13.00
CA THR A 210 -52.52 -12.94 13.10
C THR A 210 -53.50 -14.09 12.89
N GLN A 211 -53.01 -15.25 12.44
CA GLN A 211 -53.76 -16.48 12.24
C GLN A 211 -52.93 -17.69 12.72
N ASP A 212 -53.56 -18.86 12.75
CA ASP A 212 -52.86 -20.12 12.97
C ASP A 212 -52.01 -20.52 11.75
N VAL A 213 -50.71 -20.73 11.97
CA VAL A 213 -49.71 -21.06 10.94
C VAL A 213 -48.84 -22.20 11.44
N GLU A 214 -48.64 -23.23 10.61
CA GLU A 214 -47.64 -24.25 10.90
C GLU A 214 -46.26 -23.77 10.40
N PHE A 215 -45.36 -23.42 11.32
CA PHE A 215 -44.01 -22.95 10.99
C PHE A 215 -42.93 -23.57 11.89
N THR A 216 -41.68 -23.49 11.43
CA THR A 216 -40.49 -23.98 12.12
C THR A 216 -39.43 -22.88 12.15
N ILE A 217 -38.72 -22.74 13.26
CA ILE A 217 -37.66 -21.74 13.43
C ILE A 217 -36.33 -22.49 13.44
N LEU A 218 -35.40 -22.07 12.59
CA LEU A 218 -34.02 -22.55 12.55
C LEU A 218 -33.06 -21.51 13.12
N ALA A 219 -31.93 -21.98 13.65
CA ALA A 219 -30.81 -21.17 14.10
C ALA A 219 -29.49 -21.91 13.85
N GLU A 220 -28.40 -21.16 13.73
CA GLU A 220 -27.08 -21.71 13.47
C GLU A 220 -26.62 -22.75 14.52
N PRO A 221 -25.91 -23.84 14.12
CA PRO A 221 -25.50 -24.91 15.03
C PRO A 221 -24.64 -24.43 16.21
N SER A 222 -23.78 -23.44 15.96
CA SER A 222 -22.83 -22.89 16.93
C SER A 222 -23.46 -21.93 17.96
N MET A 223 -24.67 -21.43 17.69
CA MET A 223 -25.32 -20.38 18.46
C MET A 223 -26.10 -20.93 19.66
N THR A 224 -26.47 -20.08 20.62
CA THR A 224 -27.32 -20.47 21.78
C THR A 224 -28.63 -19.71 21.74
N PRO A 225 -29.55 -20.10 20.84
CA PRO A 225 -30.77 -19.35 20.62
C PRO A 225 -31.70 -19.46 21.84
N THR A 226 -32.37 -18.36 22.16
CA THR A 226 -33.46 -18.32 23.14
C THR A 226 -34.75 -17.91 22.45
N LEU A 227 -35.87 -18.44 22.96
CA LEU A 227 -37.21 -18.09 22.50
C LEU A 227 -38.05 -17.71 23.71
N THR A 228 -38.57 -16.49 23.70
CA THR A 228 -39.50 -15.95 24.69
C THR A 228 -40.87 -15.79 24.06
N VAL A 229 -41.91 -16.29 24.71
CA VAL A 229 -43.30 -16.07 24.29
C VAL A 229 -43.80 -14.79 24.95
N ASN A 230 -43.95 -13.71 24.17
CA ASN A 230 -44.47 -12.43 24.65
C ASN A 230 -46.00 -12.49 24.86
N SER A 231 -46.70 -13.16 23.94
CA SER A 231 -48.14 -13.43 24.04
C SER A 231 -48.54 -14.72 23.32
N GLY A 232 -49.68 -15.30 23.72
CA GLY A 232 -50.14 -16.60 23.20
C GLY A 232 -49.50 -17.81 23.91
N SER A 233 -49.44 -18.96 23.22
CA SER A 233 -48.82 -20.19 23.73
C SER A 233 -48.05 -20.90 22.63
N PHE A 234 -46.74 -21.09 22.83
CA PHE A 234 -45.85 -21.69 21.84
C PHE A 234 -44.79 -22.59 22.52
N SER A 235 -45.22 -23.76 23.02
CA SER A 235 -44.35 -24.68 23.77
C SER A 235 -43.47 -25.55 22.87
N GLY A 236 -42.21 -25.74 23.24
CA GLY A 236 -41.29 -26.59 22.49
C GLY A 236 -39.90 -26.62 23.10
N SER A 237 -38.95 -27.17 22.35
CA SER A 237 -37.54 -27.20 22.70
C SER A 237 -36.66 -27.09 21.47
N TRP A 238 -35.45 -26.54 21.65
CA TRP A 238 -34.42 -26.57 20.62
C TRP A 238 -33.85 -27.98 20.46
N GLU A 239 -33.80 -28.47 19.23
CA GLU A 239 -33.22 -29.75 18.82
C GLU A 239 -32.29 -29.55 17.60
N THR A 240 -31.58 -30.58 17.17
CA THR A 240 -30.75 -30.54 15.94
C THR A 240 -31.52 -31.13 14.77
N LEU A 241 -31.54 -30.40 13.65
CA LEU A 241 -32.25 -30.80 12.45
C LEU A 241 -31.43 -31.84 11.67
N GLN A 242 -32.08 -32.92 11.26
CA GLN A 242 -31.54 -33.96 10.40
C GLN A 242 -32.69 -34.55 9.57
N GLU A 243 -32.35 -35.30 8.53
CA GLU A 243 -33.35 -35.96 7.69
C GLU A 243 -34.28 -36.86 8.54
N GLY A 244 -35.59 -36.67 8.40
CA GLY A 244 -36.60 -37.37 9.20
C GLY A 244 -36.83 -36.80 10.60
N SER A 245 -36.27 -35.64 10.96
CA SER A 245 -36.53 -34.98 12.24
C SER A 245 -38.02 -34.69 12.45
N PRO A 246 -38.58 -34.93 13.66
CA PRO A 246 -39.94 -34.52 13.98
C PRO A 246 -40.10 -33.00 13.90
N GLN A 247 -41.09 -32.51 13.17
CA GLN A 247 -41.28 -31.07 13.01
C GLN A 247 -41.83 -30.40 14.28
N PHE A 248 -42.76 -31.09 14.97
CA PHE A 248 -43.53 -30.50 16.08
C PHE A 248 -43.42 -31.33 17.36
N SER A 249 -43.63 -30.68 18.51
CA SER A 249 -43.57 -31.31 19.84
C SER A 249 -44.84 -32.09 20.19
N ASP A 250 -45.98 -31.76 19.58
CA ASP A 250 -47.31 -32.28 19.88
C ASP A 250 -47.90 -33.15 18.75
N ARG A 251 -47.10 -33.44 17.71
CA ARG A 251 -47.45 -34.30 16.57
C ARG A 251 -46.28 -35.19 16.16
N SER A 252 -46.59 -36.24 15.40
CA SER A 252 -45.62 -37.20 14.87
C SER A 252 -45.22 -36.90 13.42
N TYR A 253 -45.40 -35.66 12.96
CA TYR A 253 -45.01 -35.25 11.61
C TYR A 253 -43.50 -35.01 11.54
N ILE A 254 -42.89 -35.33 10.41
CA ILE A 254 -41.45 -35.22 10.18
C ILE A 254 -41.16 -34.29 9.00
N LEU A 255 -39.92 -33.82 8.95
CA LEU A 255 -39.34 -33.12 7.81
C LEU A 255 -38.52 -34.10 6.98
N THR A 256 -38.72 -34.10 5.66
CA THR A 256 -37.97 -34.94 4.71
C THR A 256 -37.57 -34.14 3.48
N ASP A 257 -36.60 -34.66 2.72
CA ASP A 257 -36.00 -33.98 1.57
C ASP A 257 -35.44 -32.60 1.98
N ILE A 258 -34.80 -32.54 3.15
CA ILE A 258 -34.28 -31.29 3.74
C ILE A 258 -33.05 -30.82 2.93
N PRO A 259 -33.00 -29.55 2.49
CA PRO A 259 -31.81 -28.98 1.84
C PRO A 259 -30.55 -29.15 2.70
N ASP A 260 -29.41 -29.47 2.07
CA ASP A 260 -28.14 -29.72 2.77
C ASP A 260 -27.74 -28.56 3.68
N GLN A 261 -28.06 -27.32 3.31
CA GLN A 261 -27.78 -26.11 4.09
C GLN A 261 -28.51 -26.04 5.43
N PHE A 262 -29.61 -26.78 5.62
CA PHE A 262 -30.36 -26.81 6.87
C PHE A 262 -29.99 -28.00 7.77
N ILE A 263 -29.34 -29.03 7.22
CA ILE A 263 -28.92 -30.20 8.00
C ILE A 263 -27.87 -29.78 9.04
N GLY A 264 -28.11 -30.15 10.30
CA GLY A 264 -27.24 -29.81 11.44
C GLY A 264 -27.60 -28.50 12.13
N MET A 265 -28.46 -27.66 11.55
CA MET A 265 -28.97 -26.45 12.22
C MET A 265 -29.74 -26.80 13.49
N LYS A 266 -29.78 -25.88 14.45
CA LYS A 266 -30.74 -25.96 15.55
C LYS A 266 -32.12 -25.62 15.01
N TYR A 267 -33.15 -26.37 15.40
CA TYR A 267 -34.53 -26.02 15.10
C TYR A 267 -35.36 -26.03 16.38
N PHE A 268 -36.29 -25.08 16.49
CA PHE A 268 -37.24 -25.07 17.59
C PHE A 268 -38.40 -25.99 17.24
N ARG A 269 -38.48 -27.12 17.95
CA ARG A 269 -39.56 -28.09 17.82
C ARG A 269 -40.79 -27.59 18.59
N GLY A 270 -41.47 -26.61 18.00
CA GLY A 270 -42.67 -25.96 18.54
C GLY A 270 -43.95 -26.79 18.39
N PRO A 271 -45.13 -26.26 18.76
CA PRO A 271 -46.41 -26.91 18.51
C PRO A 271 -46.80 -26.84 17.03
N CYS A 272 -47.63 -27.78 16.57
CA CYS A 272 -48.14 -27.81 15.20
C CYS A 272 -48.97 -26.57 14.85
N HIS A 273 -49.80 -26.11 15.79
CA HIS A 273 -50.65 -24.94 15.62
C HIS A 273 -50.05 -23.77 16.41
N SER A 274 -49.59 -22.73 15.70
CA SER A 274 -49.10 -21.52 16.36
C SER A 274 -50.22 -20.76 17.07
N ASN A 275 -51.46 -20.85 16.58
CA ASN A 275 -52.52 -19.87 16.86
C ASN A 275 -51.99 -18.43 16.65
N ILE A 276 -52.53 -17.47 17.42
CA ILE A 276 -52.05 -16.08 17.48
C ILE A 276 -51.00 -16.00 18.59
N VAL A 277 -49.75 -15.74 18.20
CA VAL A 277 -48.60 -15.63 19.11
C VAL A 277 -47.76 -14.41 18.79
N ASP A 278 -47.01 -13.96 19.79
CA ASP A 278 -45.94 -12.97 19.66
C ASP A 278 -44.72 -13.55 20.38
N LEU A 279 -43.62 -13.70 19.65
CA LEU A 279 -42.39 -14.37 20.07
C LEU A 279 -41.23 -13.40 19.94
N THR A 280 -40.30 -13.44 20.89
CA THR A 280 -38.98 -12.81 20.81
C THR A 280 -37.91 -13.88 20.75
N LEU A 281 -37.04 -13.81 19.75
CA LEU A 281 -35.88 -14.66 19.57
C LEU A 281 -34.61 -13.85 19.80
N THR A 282 -33.63 -14.42 20.52
CA THR A 282 -32.31 -13.80 20.73
C THR A 282 -31.20 -14.84 20.70
N GLY A 283 -29.95 -14.41 20.65
CA GLY A 283 -28.80 -15.32 20.76
C GLY A 283 -28.54 -16.17 19.50
N GLY A 284 -28.95 -15.70 18.31
CA GLY A 284 -28.64 -16.33 17.03
C GLY A 284 -29.13 -15.53 15.81
N SER A 285 -28.82 -16.04 14.62
CA SER A 285 -29.50 -15.69 13.37
C SER A 285 -30.61 -16.72 13.12
N PHE A 286 -31.73 -16.28 12.55
CA PHE A 286 -32.92 -17.12 12.44
C PHE A 286 -33.42 -17.25 11.00
N THR A 287 -33.79 -18.48 10.63
CA THR A 287 -34.54 -18.77 9.41
C THR A 287 -35.89 -19.37 9.79
N ILE A 288 -36.98 -18.79 9.29
CA ILE A 288 -38.33 -19.24 9.57
C ILE A 288 -38.83 -20.00 8.35
N LEU A 289 -39.31 -21.23 8.55
CA LEU A 289 -39.86 -22.09 7.51
C LEU A 289 -41.38 -22.20 7.67
N ALA A 290 -42.15 -21.95 6.62
CA ALA A 290 -43.58 -22.29 6.57
C ALA A 290 -43.90 -23.18 5.36
N SER A 291 -44.59 -24.28 5.61
CA SER A 291 -44.99 -25.22 4.56
C SER A 291 -46.00 -24.61 3.58
N TYR A 292 -45.89 -24.95 2.29
CA TYR A 292 -46.92 -24.65 1.28
C TYR A 292 -48.23 -25.40 1.48
N GLY A 293 -48.30 -26.29 2.46
CA GLY A 293 -49.57 -26.79 2.96
C GLY A 293 -50.41 -25.74 3.69
N ASN A 294 -49.80 -24.68 4.24
CA ASN A 294 -50.53 -23.49 4.66
C ASN A 294 -51.10 -22.77 3.43
N THR A 295 -52.27 -22.16 3.55
CA THR A 295 -52.77 -21.22 2.52
C THR A 295 -51.85 -19.99 2.44
N GLU A 296 -51.85 -19.31 1.30
CA GLU A 296 -51.09 -18.05 1.10
C GLU A 296 -51.42 -17.01 2.19
N ASP A 297 -52.71 -16.75 2.42
CA ASP A 297 -53.19 -15.87 3.51
C ASP A 297 -52.67 -16.24 4.91
N ARG A 298 -52.36 -17.53 5.16
CA ARG A 298 -51.80 -17.96 6.45
C ARG A 298 -50.30 -17.72 6.50
N ARG A 299 -49.58 -17.88 5.40
CA ARG A 299 -48.16 -17.51 5.34
C ARG A 299 -47.99 -16.00 5.44
N GLU A 300 -48.84 -15.21 4.81
CA GLU A 300 -48.86 -13.75 4.94
C GLU A 300 -49.29 -13.26 6.34
N ALA A 301 -49.96 -14.12 7.12
CA ALA A 301 -50.32 -13.81 8.51
C ALA A 301 -49.13 -13.88 9.48
N LEU A 302 -47.97 -14.36 9.03
CA LEU A 302 -46.71 -14.44 9.78
C LEU A 302 -45.88 -13.18 9.50
N THR A 303 -45.64 -12.37 10.53
CA THR A 303 -44.82 -11.16 10.44
C THR A 303 -43.52 -11.37 11.20
N ILE A 304 -42.39 -11.07 10.54
CA ILE A 304 -41.04 -11.21 11.07
C ILE A 304 -40.41 -9.82 11.10
N SER A 305 -39.83 -9.43 12.22
CA SER A 305 -39.13 -8.15 12.38
C SER A 305 -37.75 -8.36 13.02
N PRO A 306 -36.66 -7.75 12.49
CA PRO A 306 -36.62 -6.93 11.28
C PRO A 306 -37.03 -7.72 10.02
N GLU A 307 -37.42 -6.99 8.98
CA GLU A 307 -37.85 -7.60 7.71
C GLU A 307 -36.77 -8.57 7.19
N PRO A 308 -37.14 -9.80 6.76
CA PRO A 308 -36.18 -10.77 6.26
C PRO A 308 -35.39 -10.24 5.06
N THR A 309 -34.08 -10.51 5.03
CA THR A 309 -33.20 -10.10 3.92
C THR A 309 -33.15 -11.13 2.80
N VAL A 310 -33.51 -12.39 3.09
CA VAL A 310 -33.60 -13.49 2.12
C VAL A 310 -34.96 -14.16 2.22
N ASN A 311 -35.62 -14.32 1.07
CA ASN A 311 -36.82 -15.14 0.91
C ASN A 311 -36.58 -16.18 -0.19
N GLU A 312 -36.64 -17.46 0.18
CA GLU A 312 -36.38 -18.59 -0.72
C GLU A 312 -37.54 -19.58 -0.74
N GLN A 313 -37.67 -20.27 -1.87
CA GLN A 313 -38.66 -21.31 -2.09
C GLN A 313 -37.97 -22.67 -2.25
N HIS A 314 -38.21 -23.57 -1.31
CA HIS A 314 -37.66 -24.93 -1.36
C HIS A 314 -38.75 -25.91 -1.76
N THR A 315 -39.01 -26.05 -3.07
CA THR A 315 -40.11 -26.87 -3.60
C THR A 315 -39.97 -28.37 -3.33
N GLY A 316 -38.77 -28.84 -3.00
CA GLY A 316 -38.46 -30.25 -2.73
C GLY A 316 -38.72 -30.70 -1.29
N MET A 317 -38.54 -29.81 -0.32
CA MET A 317 -38.65 -30.12 1.11
C MET A 317 -40.09 -30.41 1.51
N LYS A 318 -40.32 -31.41 2.37
CA LYS A 318 -41.66 -31.84 2.76
C LYS A 318 -41.84 -31.79 4.27
N ALA A 319 -42.95 -31.21 4.69
CA ALA A 319 -43.52 -31.36 6.02
C ALA A 319 -44.67 -32.37 5.95
N THR A 320 -44.55 -33.53 6.60
CA THR A 320 -45.60 -34.57 6.52
C THR A 320 -46.90 -34.19 7.23
N SER A 321 -47.00 -32.98 7.79
CA SER A 321 -48.26 -32.41 8.29
C SER A 321 -49.23 -32.09 7.15
N PHE A 322 -48.72 -31.89 5.93
CA PHE A 322 -49.51 -31.67 4.73
C PHE A 322 -49.12 -32.64 3.59
N SER A 323 -50.04 -32.83 2.64
CA SER A 323 -49.77 -33.59 1.41
C SER A 323 -49.03 -32.77 0.35
N THR A 324 -49.02 -31.45 0.48
CA THR A 324 -48.39 -30.52 -0.47
C THR A 324 -46.90 -30.38 -0.17
N PRO A 325 -46.00 -30.71 -1.11
CA PRO A 325 -44.57 -30.51 -0.93
C PRO A 325 -44.19 -29.02 -1.07
N GLY A 326 -43.10 -28.66 -0.41
CA GLY A 326 -42.44 -27.37 -0.48
C GLY A 326 -42.60 -26.52 0.78
N VAL A 327 -41.59 -25.70 1.05
CA VAL A 327 -41.59 -24.69 2.12
C VAL A 327 -41.12 -23.36 1.57
N GLU A 328 -41.64 -22.29 2.13
CA GLU A 328 -41.11 -20.93 2.01
C GLU A 328 -40.23 -20.65 3.23
N SER A 329 -39.08 -20.02 3.01
CA SER A 329 -38.14 -19.68 4.07
C SER A 329 -37.80 -18.21 4.07
N TRP A 330 -37.83 -17.61 5.27
CA TRP A 330 -37.43 -16.23 5.51
C TRP A 330 -36.26 -16.19 6.47
N SER A 331 -35.10 -15.70 6.02
CA SER A 331 -33.93 -15.54 6.87
C SER A 331 -33.78 -14.08 7.27
N THR A 332 -33.73 -13.83 8.58
CA THR A 332 -33.22 -12.56 9.10
C THR A 332 -31.69 -12.69 9.04
N GLY A 333 -31.01 -11.86 8.25
CA GLY A 333 -29.55 -11.85 8.17
C GLY A 333 -28.88 -11.72 9.55
N PRO A 334 -27.55 -11.90 9.66
CA PRO A 334 -26.87 -11.62 10.91
C PRO A 334 -27.03 -10.13 11.27
N ASN A 335 -27.87 -9.80 12.27
CA ASN A 335 -28.25 -8.42 12.62
C ASN A 335 -27.18 -7.62 13.40
N SER A 336 -25.90 -8.01 13.34
CA SER A 336 -24.78 -7.14 13.67
C SER A 336 -23.50 -7.84 13.27
N GLU A 337 -22.83 -7.33 12.24
CA GLU A 337 -21.44 -7.65 12.00
C GLU A 337 -20.59 -6.40 12.15
N ILE A 338 -19.65 -6.45 13.08
CA ILE A 338 -18.83 -5.30 13.46
C ILE A 338 -17.38 -5.69 13.27
N VAL A 339 -16.67 -4.96 12.42
CA VAL A 339 -15.23 -5.09 12.24
C VAL A 339 -14.58 -3.77 12.62
N THR A 340 -13.85 -3.75 13.73
CA THR A 340 -13.34 -2.50 14.30
C THR A 340 -11.88 -2.60 14.69
N LEU A 341 -11.15 -1.51 14.48
CA LEU A 341 -9.89 -1.22 15.15
C LEU A 341 -10.06 0.06 15.95
N LEU A 342 -9.75 0.00 17.23
CA LEU A 342 -9.99 1.10 18.17
C LEU A 342 -8.81 1.31 19.12
N SER A 343 -8.74 2.49 19.71
CA SER A 343 -8.02 2.71 20.95
C SER A 343 -8.98 2.66 22.13
N LYS A 344 -8.59 1.97 23.19
CA LYS A 344 -9.25 2.03 24.50
C LYS A 344 -8.27 2.65 25.48
N GLU A 345 -8.49 3.92 25.80
CA GLU A 345 -7.43 4.81 26.26
C GLU A 345 -6.27 4.74 25.24
N THR A 346 -5.16 4.11 25.58
CA THR A 346 -4.02 3.90 24.69
C THR A 346 -3.96 2.49 24.09
N SER A 347 -4.69 1.51 24.64
CA SER A 347 -4.58 0.11 24.22
C SER A 347 -5.21 -0.10 22.85
N ILE A 348 -4.50 -0.83 21.98
CA ILE A 348 -4.99 -1.17 20.65
C ILE A 348 -5.87 -2.41 20.76
N GLU A 349 -7.12 -2.32 20.31
CA GLU A 349 -8.02 -3.44 20.20
C GLU A 349 -8.52 -3.59 18.77
N TRP A 350 -8.43 -4.81 18.25
CA TRP A 350 -9.04 -5.19 16.98
C TRP A 350 -10.05 -6.31 17.23
N SER A 351 -11.22 -6.16 16.63
CA SER A 351 -12.36 -7.02 16.93
C SER A 351 -13.19 -7.33 15.70
N VAL A 352 -13.69 -8.57 15.66
CA VAL A 352 -14.69 -9.04 14.71
C VAL A 352 -15.85 -9.63 15.51
N CYS A 353 -17.05 -9.13 15.27
CA CYS A 353 -18.30 -9.61 15.85
C CYS A 353 -19.15 -10.26 14.76
N GLN A 354 -19.58 -11.51 14.97
CA GLN A 354 -20.53 -12.19 14.09
C GLN A 354 -21.81 -12.48 14.87
N GLY A 355 -22.89 -11.76 14.57
CA GLY A 355 -24.12 -11.80 15.36
C GLY A 355 -23.82 -11.39 16.81
N SER A 356 -24.09 -12.26 17.79
CA SER A 356 -23.82 -12.00 19.21
C SER A 356 -22.43 -12.43 19.70
N THR A 357 -21.59 -13.02 18.84
CA THR A 357 -20.28 -13.55 19.25
C THR A 357 -19.15 -12.59 18.89
N TYR A 358 -18.43 -12.15 19.93
CA TYR A 358 -17.34 -11.16 19.82
C TYR A 358 -15.97 -11.82 19.98
N LYS A 359 -15.05 -11.55 19.06
CA LYS A 359 -13.64 -11.98 19.14
C LYS A 359 -12.73 -10.79 18.97
N ASN A 360 -11.87 -10.57 19.96
CA ASN A 360 -10.94 -9.45 19.96
C ASN A 360 -9.50 -9.85 20.28
N ILE A 361 -8.57 -9.06 19.78
CA ILE A 361 -7.16 -9.05 20.13
C ILE A 361 -6.85 -7.70 20.74
N GLN A 362 -6.25 -7.70 21.94
CA GLN A 362 -5.59 -6.53 22.49
C GLN A 362 -4.09 -6.71 22.32
N GLY A 363 -3.44 -5.78 21.62
CA GLY A 363 -2.04 -5.92 21.21
C GLY A 363 -1.29 -4.59 21.23
N GLY A 364 -0.55 -4.34 22.31
CA GLY A 364 0.22 -3.10 22.46
C GLY A 364 -0.64 -1.86 22.70
N ASN A 365 0.00 -0.70 22.57
CA ASN A 365 -0.60 0.62 22.79
C ASN A 365 -0.28 1.54 21.62
N PHE A 366 -1.14 2.50 21.32
CA PHE A 366 -0.78 3.70 20.57
C PHE A 366 0.06 4.62 21.45
N ASP A 367 1.02 5.30 20.84
CA ASP A 367 1.87 6.30 21.50
C ASP A 367 1.45 7.69 20.99
N SER A 368 1.10 8.60 21.90
CA SER A 368 0.60 9.94 21.55
C SER A 368 1.61 10.73 20.72
N SER A 369 1.12 11.47 19.73
CA SER A 369 1.87 12.32 18.82
C SER A 369 2.95 11.58 18.02
N THR A 370 2.80 10.26 17.83
CA THR A 370 3.69 9.45 17.01
C THR A 370 2.91 8.65 15.98
N TRP A 371 3.48 8.55 14.78
CA TRP A 371 2.94 7.69 13.75
C TRP A 371 3.07 6.22 14.13
N THR A 372 1.96 5.50 14.05
CA THR A 372 1.86 4.08 14.36
C THR A 372 1.29 3.34 13.15
N HIS A 373 2.08 2.40 12.62
CA HIS A 373 1.70 1.51 11.52
C HIS A 373 1.03 0.27 12.09
N ILE A 374 -0.21 0.02 11.68
CA ILE A 374 -1.00 -1.13 12.14
C ILE A 374 -1.42 -1.95 10.95
N ILE A 375 -1.19 -3.26 11.04
CA ILE A 375 -1.80 -4.25 10.14
C ILE A 375 -2.58 -5.25 10.99
N VAL A 376 -3.81 -5.54 10.59
CA VAL A 376 -4.62 -6.63 11.15
C VAL A 376 -4.95 -7.62 10.07
N THR A 377 -4.85 -8.92 10.37
CA THR A 377 -5.10 -9.99 9.39
C THR A 377 -5.96 -11.08 9.99
N VAL A 378 -6.90 -11.60 9.22
CA VAL A 378 -7.71 -12.76 9.60
C VAL A 378 -7.78 -13.79 8.49
N ALA A 379 -7.57 -15.06 8.84
CA ALA A 379 -7.74 -16.22 7.97
C ALA A 379 -8.29 -17.40 8.78
N GLY A 380 -9.47 -17.88 8.40
CA GLY A 380 -10.28 -18.83 9.15
C GLY A 380 -10.51 -18.36 10.59
N ASN A 381 -9.92 -19.07 11.56
CA ASN A 381 -10.04 -18.74 12.99
C ASN A 381 -8.79 -18.02 13.53
N ILE A 382 -7.84 -17.66 12.67
CA ILE A 382 -6.59 -17.03 13.10
C ILE A 382 -6.66 -15.55 12.80
N MET A 383 -6.65 -14.75 13.85
CA MET A 383 -6.55 -13.31 13.83
C MET A 383 -5.13 -12.92 14.27
N LYS A 384 -4.46 -12.01 13.56
CA LYS A 384 -3.17 -11.42 13.96
C LYS A 384 -3.20 -9.90 13.92
N MET A 385 -2.44 -9.28 14.83
CA MET A 385 -2.23 -7.83 14.87
C MET A 385 -0.73 -7.56 14.83
N TYR A 386 -0.34 -6.61 14.00
CA TYR A 386 1.03 -6.13 13.84
C TYR A 386 1.09 -4.64 14.13
N LYS A 387 2.11 -4.22 14.88
CA LYS A 387 2.43 -2.82 15.16
C LYS A 387 3.85 -2.54 14.69
N ASN A 388 4.03 -1.50 13.88
CA ASN A 388 5.33 -1.02 13.42
C ASN A 388 6.20 -2.16 12.85
N GLY A 389 5.62 -2.94 11.94
CA GLY A 389 6.29 -4.05 11.28
C GLY A 389 6.45 -5.34 12.10
N ALA A 390 6.01 -5.39 13.36
CA ALA A 390 6.18 -6.55 14.24
C ALA A 390 4.85 -7.16 14.70
N LEU A 391 4.75 -8.49 14.74
CA LEU A 391 3.59 -9.19 15.30
C LEU A 391 3.46 -8.92 16.81
N VAL A 392 2.33 -8.32 17.23
CA VAL A 392 2.05 -7.96 18.63
C VAL A 392 0.89 -8.75 19.24
N GLY A 393 0.10 -9.44 18.42
CA GLY A 393 -1.01 -10.26 18.92
C GLY A 393 -1.39 -11.38 17.95
N THR A 394 -1.79 -12.52 18.50
CA THR A 394 -2.38 -13.64 17.74
C THR A 394 -3.50 -14.25 18.55
N LYS A 395 -4.61 -14.53 17.89
CA LYS A 395 -5.75 -15.25 18.43
C LYS A 395 -6.11 -16.39 17.49
N THR A 396 -6.28 -17.59 18.05
CA THR A 396 -6.48 -18.84 17.29
C THR A 396 -7.94 -19.32 17.28
N ASP A 397 -8.82 -18.61 17.98
CA ASP A 397 -10.27 -18.81 18.02
C ASP A 397 -11.02 -17.54 17.56
N GLY A 398 -10.46 -16.83 16.58
CA GLY A 398 -11.01 -15.62 15.98
C GLY A 398 -12.16 -15.87 15.00
N HIS A 399 -12.62 -14.79 14.36
CA HIS A 399 -13.67 -14.80 13.33
C HIS A 399 -13.21 -14.03 12.11
N GLU A 400 -13.32 -14.65 10.93
CA GLU A 400 -13.42 -13.91 9.68
C GLU A 400 -14.73 -13.09 9.67
N PRO A 401 -14.76 -11.89 9.07
CA PRO A 401 -16.00 -11.22 8.75
C PRO A 401 -16.86 -12.06 7.79
N SER A 402 -18.17 -11.94 7.87
CA SER A 402 -19.14 -12.52 6.95
C SER A 402 -19.18 -11.67 5.67
N THR A 403 -19.46 -12.31 4.54
CA THR A 403 -19.61 -11.62 3.25
C THR A 403 -20.98 -10.97 3.18
N LEU A 404 -21.04 -9.65 3.38
CA LEU A 404 -22.23 -8.82 3.27
C LEU A 404 -21.84 -7.36 3.04
N THR A 405 -22.81 -6.53 2.64
CA THR A 405 -22.65 -5.07 2.61
C THR A 405 -23.10 -4.50 3.96
N ARG A 406 -22.20 -3.83 4.67
CA ARG A 406 -22.52 -3.15 5.94
C ARG A 406 -23.00 -1.73 5.65
N ALA A 407 -23.81 -1.16 6.55
CA ALA A 407 -24.40 0.16 6.35
C ALA A 407 -23.46 1.35 6.66
N TYR A 408 -22.35 1.11 7.35
CA TYR A 408 -21.36 2.12 7.71
C TYR A 408 -19.95 1.58 7.55
N HIS A 409 -19.14 2.29 6.77
CA HIS A 409 -17.73 2.00 6.57
C HIS A 409 -16.89 3.23 6.93
N ILE A 410 -16.66 3.43 8.22
CA ILE A 410 -16.18 4.71 8.76
C ILE A 410 -14.71 4.62 9.17
N ILE A 411 -13.94 5.66 8.84
CA ILE A 411 -12.62 5.94 9.40
C ILE A 411 -12.78 7.06 10.45
N GLY A 412 -12.27 6.84 11.66
CA GLY A 412 -12.16 7.88 12.69
C GLY A 412 -13.33 7.98 13.68
N ALA A 413 -14.44 7.27 13.48
CA ALA A 413 -15.60 7.30 14.37
C ALA A 413 -16.38 6.00 14.37
N LYS A 414 -17.41 5.93 15.24
CA LYS A 414 -18.49 4.95 15.19
C LYS A 414 -19.81 5.70 15.12
N GLU A 415 -20.65 5.30 14.17
CA GLU A 415 -21.93 5.96 13.94
C GLU A 415 -22.79 6.04 15.21
N GLY A 416 -23.36 7.23 15.46
CA GLY A 416 -24.28 7.51 16.56
C GLY A 416 -23.66 7.63 17.96
N THR A 417 -22.35 7.40 18.10
CA THR A 417 -21.65 7.43 19.39
C THR A 417 -20.71 8.62 19.54
N ASN A 418 -20.14 8.82 20.74
CA ASN A 418 -19.09 9.83 21.00
C ASN A 418 -17.67 9.23 20.89
N GLU A 419 -17.46 8.20 20.06
CA GLU A 419 -16.19 7.45 19.97
C GLU A 419 -15.30 7.96 18.82
N PHE A 420 -15.07 9.28 18.79
CA PHE A 420 -14.30 9.98 17.75
C PHE A 420 -12.79 9.97 18.03
N MET A 421 -11.99 9.80 16.99
CA MET A 421 -10.54 9.86 17.03
C MET A 421 -10.05 11.32 16.99
N ASP A 422 -9.19 11.69 17.93
CA ASP A 422 -8.39 12.91 17.88
C ASP A 422 -7.00 12.58 17.32
N GLY A 423 -6.75 12.92 16.05
CA GLY A 423 -5.49 12.58 15.40
C GLY A 423 -5.49 12.73 13.88
N THR A 424 -4.50 12.11 13.24
CA THR A 424 -4.32 12.14 11.78
C THR A 424 -4.24 10.72 11.23
N VAL A 425 -4.97 10.44 10.15
CA VAL A 425 -4.86 9.19 9.37
C VAL A 425 -4.16 9.51 8.05
N ALA A 426 -3.03 8.86 7.78
CA ALA A 426 -2.29 9.05 6.53
C ALA A 426 -2.92 8.26 5.39
N TYR A 427 -3.20 6.96 5.62
CA TYR A 427 -3.81 6.10 4.62
C TYR A 427 -4.46 4.85 5.24
N ALA A 428 -5.31 4.21 4.44
CA ALA A 428 -5.87 2.88 4.69
C ALA A 428 -5.79 2.01 3.43
N LYS A 429 -5.40 0.74 3.58
CA LYS A 429 -5.42 -0.28 2.51
C LYS A 429 -6.11 -1.54 2.97
N MET A 430 -6.70 -2.26 2.02
CA MET A 430 -7.34 -3.54 2.27
C MET A 430 -6.96 -4.57 1.20
N TRP A 431 -6.70 -5.79 1.65
CA TRP A 431 -6.57 -6.98 0.81
C TRP A 431 -7.68 -7.97 1.18
N HIS A 432 -8.49 -8.33 0.20
CA HIS A 432 -9.62 -9.24 0.29
C HIS A 432 -9.20 -10.63 -0.19
N GLY A 433 -9.51 -11.67 0.60
CA GLY A 433 -9.08 -13.04 0.33
C GLY A 433 -7.62 -13.34 0.69
N VAL A 434 -6.89 -12.37 1.26
CA VAL A 434 -5.43 -12.44 1.48
C VAL A 434 -5.08 -12.24 2.96
N GLU A 435 -4.29 -13.16 3.50
CA GLU A 435 -3.63 -13.01 4.80
C GLU A 435 -2.17 -12.58 4.59
N LEU A 436 -1.85 -11.32 4.93
CA LEU A 436 -0.47 -10.83 4.90
C LEU A 436 0.39 -11.59 5.92
N GLN A 437 1.57 -12.00 5.49
CA GLN A 437 2.56 -12.68 6.32
C GLN A 437 3.52 -11.67 6.97
N GLN A 438 4.30 -12.13 7.96
CA GLN A 438 5.26 -11.28 8.66
C GLN A 438 6.28 -10.62 7.70
N SER A 439 6.70 -11.29 6.63
CA SER A 439 7.56 -10.70 5.60
C SER A 439 6.86 -9.54 4.89
N ASP A 440 5.62 -9.73 4.47
CA ASP A 440 4.83 -8.71 3.77
C ASP A 440 4.62 -7.49 4.69
N VAL A 441 4.35 -7.72 5.98
CA VAL A 441 4.23 -6.67 7.00
C VAL A 441 5.54 -5.91 7.19
N THR A 442 6.68 -6.60 7.23
CA THR A 442 8.00 -5.95 7.32
C THR A 442 8.29 -5.12 6.08
N ASP A 443 7.97 -5.63 4.89
CA ASP A 443 8.14 -4.92 3.62
C ASP A 443 7.21 -3.72 3.47
N LEU A 444 6.01 -3.77 4.07
CA LEU A 444 5.03 -2.66 4.12
C LEU A 444 5.35 -1.62 5.19
N TYR A 445 6.08 -1.98 6.25
CA TYR A 445 6.55 -1.05 7.28
C TYR A 445 7.89 -0.38 6.93
N ALA A 446 8.79 -1.12 6.26
CA ALA A 446 10.04 -0.62 5.71
C ALA A 446 9.93 0.67 4.85
N PRO A 447 8.86 0.96 4.08
CA PRO A 447 8.75 2.15 3.23
C PRO A 447 8.65 3.47 4.02
N HIS A 448 8.53 3.44 5.35
CA HIS A 448 8.43 4.65 6.19
C HIS A 448 9.71 5.00 6.95
N ASN A 449 10.78 4.20 6.81
CA ASN A 449 12.12 4.48 7.38
C ASN A 449 13.24 4.45 6.32
N THR A 450 12.89 4.28 5.06
CA THR A 450 13.81 4.41 3.92
C THR A 450 13.71 5.83 3.38
N ALA A 451 14.85 6.41 2.99
CA ALA A 451 14.83 7.72 2.33
C ALA A 451 13.91 7.66 1.11
N HIS A 452 13.17 8.75 0.81
CA HIS A 452 12.33 8.77 -0.39
C HIS A 452 13.18 8.65 -1.66
N HIS A 453 14.38 9.25 -1.61
CA HIS A 453 15.42 9.11 -2.60
C HIS A 453 16.77 8.86 -1.90
N PHE A 454 17.62 8.02 -2.48
CA PHE A 454 18.95 7.71 -1.97
C PHE A 454 19.96 7.64 -3.11
N TRP A 455 21.05 8.39 -2.97
CA TRP A 455 22.19 8.34 -3.88
C TRP A 455 23.44 7.90 -3.13
N ASP A 456 24.06 6.80 -3.56
CA ASP A 456 25.37 6.36 -3.08
C ASP A 456 26.45 6.68 -4.11
N PHE A 457 27.26 7.69 -3.83
CA PHE A 457 28.35 8.10 -4.70
C PHE A 457 29.66 7.32 -4.44
N ARG A 458 29.66 6.25 -3.64
CA ARG A 458 30.87 5.47 -3.33
C ARG A 458 31.08 4.34 -4.32
N GLY A 459 32.35 3.97 -4.52
CA GLY A 459 32.69 2.73 -5.24
C GLY A 459 32.41 2.77 -6.74
N CYS A 460 32.05 3.92 -7.29
CA CYS A 460 31.78 4.04 -8.72
C CYS A 460 33.00 3.65 -9.56
N THR A 461 32.89 2.56 -10.31
CA THR A 461 33.82 2.22 -11.39
C THR A 461 33.19 2.58 -12.72
N SER A 462 32.93 3.86 -12.99
CA SER A 462 32.45 4.38 -14.28
C SER A 462 31.27 3.62 -14.96
N ASN A 463 30.51 2.77 -14.26
CA ASN A 463 29.50 1.86 -14.83
C ASN A 463 28.68 1.15 -13.73
N GLN A 464 27.76 1.84 -13.05
CA GLN A 464 26.68 1.09 -12.39
C GLN A 464 25.36 1.86 -12.43
N ILE A 465 24.64 1.61 -13.54
CA ILE A 465 23.19 1.47 -13.55
C ILE A 465 22.97 -0.05 -13.44
N ASP A 466 21.97 -0.52 -12.70
CA ASP A 466 21.49 -1.93 -12.78
C ASP A 466 20.76 -2.13 -14.12
N ILE A 467 21.49 -1.97 -15.23
CA ILE A 467 20.93 -2.18 -16.56
C ILE A 467 20.81 -3.68 -16.78
N VAL A 468 19.60 -4.19 -16.59
CA VAL A 468 19.26 -5.53 -17.01
C VAL A 468 19.24 -5.55 -18.53
N GLU A 469 20.15 -6.32 -19.12
CA GLU A 469 20.26 -6.49 -20.57
C GLU A 469 18.88 -6.88 -21.16
N GLY A 470 18.43 -6.08 -22.13
CA GLY A 470 17.15 -6.31 -22.82
C GLY A 470 15.91 -5.84 -22.07
N GLN A 471 16.04 -5.08 -20.98
CA GLN A 471 14.93 -4.41 -20.31
C GLN A 471 14.94 -2.89 -20.62
N PRO A 472 13.83 -2.32 -21.10
CA PRO A 472 13.68 -0.88 -21.27
C PRO A 472 13.64 -0.10 -19.95
N PHE A 473 14.17 1.13 -19.97
CA PHE A 473 14.11 2.14 -18.91
C PHE A 473 13.87 3.52 -19.53
N VAL A 474 13.60 4.55 -18.72
CA VAL A 474 13.38 5.91 -19.20
C VAL A 474 14.61 6.78 -18.90
N SER A 475 15.06 7.54 -19.88
CA SER A 475 16.15 8.52 -19.72
C SER A 475 15.87 9.75 -20.58
N ASN A 476 15.95 10.95 -19.99
CA ASN A 476 15.63 12.23 -20.65
C ASN A 476 14.27 12.21 -21.37
N GLY A 477 13.24 11.62 -20.74
CA GLY A 477 11.89 11.49 -21.31
C GLY A 477 11.80 10.57 -22.54
N LYS A 478 12.84 9.77 -22.82
CA LYS A 478 12.87 8.78 -23.90
C LYS A 478 12.95 7.38 -23.31
N ALA A 479 12.29 6.41 -23.95
CA ALA A 479 12.53 5.01 -23.68
C ALA A 479 13.88 4.58 -24.27
N VAL A 480 14.72 4.02 -23.40
CA VAL A 480 16.08 3.54 -23.68
C VAL A 480 16.18 2.08 -23.26
N MET A 481 16.96 1.27 -23.97
CA MET A 481 17.27 -0.12 -23.59
C MET A 481 18.74 -0.40 -23.85
N LYS A 482 19.44 -1.07 -22.93
CA LYS A 482 20.74 -1.67 -23.26
C LYS A 482 20.50 -3.09 -23.74
N PHE A 483 20.95 -3.38 -24.94
CA PHE A 483 20.80 -4.68 -25.54
C PHE A 483 21.99 -4.98 -26.44
N ARG A 484 22.57 -6.16 -26.24
CA ARG A 484 23.79 -6.65 -26.87
C ARG A 484 24.97 -5.69 -26.72
N GLY A 485 25.08 -5.07 -25.55
CA GLY A 485 26.16 -4.11 -25.23
C GLY A 485 26.02 -2.73 -25.87
N GLU A 486 24.90 -2.42 -26.52
CA GLU A 486 24.60 -1.11 -27.12
C GLU A 486 23.35 -0.49 -26.49
N TYR A 487 23.21 0.83 -26.58
CA TYR A 487 22.01 1.56 -26.17
C TYR A 487 21.08 1.77 -27.36
N TRP A 488 19.79 1.59 -27.12
CA TRP A 488 18.72 1.63 -28.10
C TRP A 488 17.63 2.59 -27.66
N TYR A 489 17.13 3.42 -28.58
CA TYR A 489 16.11 4.43 -28.31
C TYR A 489 14.82 4.10 -29.06
N LEU A 490 13.69 4.07 -28.36
CA LEU A 490 12.39 3.75 -28.96
C LEU A 490 11.94 4.88 -29.88
N VAL A 491 11.70 4.56 -31.15
CA VAL A 491 11.27 5.55 -32.16
C VAL A 491 9.91 5.24 -32.76
N ARG A 492 9.39 4.03 -32.60
CA ARG A 492 8.11 3.61 -33.19
C ARG A 492 7.51 2.44 -32.41
N ARG A 493 6.18 2.42 -32.25
CA ARG A 493 5.44 1.35 -31.57
C ARG A 493 4.04 1.16 -32.14
N VAL A 494 3.63 -0.10 -32.29
CA VAL A 494 2.23 -0.51 -32.49
C VAL A 494 1.81 -1.52 -31.41
N PRO A 495 0.79 -1.21 -30.58
CA PRO A 495 0.31 -2.13 -29.56
C PRO A 495 -0.60 -3.22 -30.12
N HIS A 496 -0.56 -4.41 -29.50
CA HIS A 496 -1.27 -5.61 -29.96
C HIS A 496 -2.80 -5.43 -30.09
N HIS A 497 -3.45 -4.71 -29.18
CA HIS A 497 -4.91 -4.57 -29.17
C HIS A 497 -5.50 -3.88 -30.42
N LEU A 498 -4.67 -3.19 -31.21
CA LEU A 498 -5.10 -2.60 -32.49
C LEU A 498 -5.27 -3.64 -33.61
N ASN A 499 -4.76 -4.87 -33.42
CA ASN A 499 -4.93 -6.01 -34.32
C ASN A 499 -4.62 -5.70 -35.80
N ARG A 500 -3.53 -4.97 -36.04
CA ARG A 500 -3.09 -4.51 -37.36
C ARG A 500 -1.58 -4.22 -37.38
N TRP A 501 -1.01 -4.10 -38.56
CA TRP A 501 0.33 -3.57 -38.75
C TRP A 501 0.48 -2.10 -38.36
N HIS A 502 1.72 -1.66 -38.20
CA HIS A 502 1.98 -0.25 -37.95
C HIS A 502 1.41 0.60 -39.11
N GLN A 503 0.84 1.75 -38.82
CA GLN A 503 0.28 2.65 -39.84
C GLN A 503 1.33 3.39 -40.67
N ALA A 504 2.63 3.13 -40.44
CA ALA A 504 3.70 3.73 -41.22
C ALA A 504 3.65 3.18 -42.65
N THR A 505 4.21 3.93 -43.59
CA THR A 505 4.34 3.52 -45.02
C THR A 505 5.69 3.92 -45.59
N ASP A 506 6.68 4.06 -44.72
CA ASP A 506 8.03 4.53 -45.05
C ASP A 506 9.08 3.42 -45.08
N ASN A 507 8.63 2.17 -45.03
CA ASN A 507 9.43 0.98 -45.07
C ASN A 507 10.50 0.93 -43.98
N LEU A 508 10.14 1.20 -42.72
CA LEU A 508 11.05 1.35 -41.58
C LEU A 508 12.07 2.50 -41.70
N ARG A 509 12.06 3.31 -42.76
CA ARG A 509 13.12 4.31 -42.98
C ARG A 509 13.00 5.55 -42.08
N GLY A 510 11.87 5.72 -41.39
CA GLY A 510 11.62 6.86 -40.51
C GLY A 510 11.51 8.18 -41.24
N THR A 511 11.18 8.17 -42.55
CA THR A 511 11.04 9.38 -43.37
C THR A 511 9.67 10.04 -43.24
N GLN A 512 8.66 9.32 -42.73
CA GLN A 512 7.34 9.89 -42.49
C GLN A 512 7.39 10.90 -41.34
N ALA A 513 6.61 11.97 -41.44
CA ALA A 513 6.48 12.95 -40.36
C ALA A 513 5.95 12.28 -39.09
N ALA A 514 6.37 12.77 -37.92
CA ALA A 514 5.97 12.18 -36.64
C ALA A 514 4.44 12.23 -36.42
N TYR A 515 3.90 11.21 -35.78
CA TYR A 515 2.48 11.11 -35.44
C TYR A 515 2.26 10.21 -34.22
N GLY A 516 1.06 10.31 -33.63
CA GLY A 516 0.70 9.65 -32.38
C GLY A 516 1.32 10.34 -31.16
N SER A 517 0.82 10.00 -29.98
CA SER A 517 1.40 10.48 -28.72
C SER A 517 2.53 9.53 -28.30
N TYR A 518 3.75 10.06 -28.22
CA TYR A 518 4.92 9.31 -27.75
C TYR A 518 4.65 8.70 -26.37
N ASN A 519 4.99 7.42 -26.20
CA ASN A 519 4.83 6.68 -24.96
C ASN A 519 6.14 5.94 -24.67
N THR A 520 6.64 6.06 -23.45
CA THR A 520 7.88 5.42 -22.99
C THR A 520 7.70 3.97 -22.56
N ASP A 521 6.46 3.51 -22.36
CA ASP A 521 6.16 2.11 -22.05
C ASP A 521 6.21 1.24 -23.32
N ALA A 522 7.35 0.57 -23.48
CA ALA A 522 7.63 -0.32 -24.60
C ALA A 522 7.02 -1.72 -24.45
N VAL A 523 6.28 -2.02 -23.38
CA VAL A 523 5.68 -3.35 -23.13
C VAL A 523 4.16 -3.26 -23.17
N SER A 524 3.57 -2.41 -22.32
CA SER A 524 2.12 -2.25 -22.13
C SER A 524 1.55 -0.96 -22.70
N GLY A 525 2.37 -0.08 -23.27
CA GLY A 525 1.91 1.19 -23.82
C GLY A 525 0.80 1.00 -24.86
N THR A 526 -0.33 1.71 -24.68
CA THR A 526 -1.58 1.54 -25.44
C THR A 526 -1.69 2.45 -26.68
N ASN A 527 -0.70 3.30 -26.91
CA ASN A 527 -0.72 4.25 -28.02
C ASN A 527 0.14 3.72 -29.17
N GLU A 528 -0.33 3.85 -30.40
CA GLU A 528 0.53 3.75 -31.58
C GLU A 528 1.21 5.11 -31.85
N PHE A 529 2.52 5.12 -32.13
CA PHE A 529 3.23 6.33 -32.51
C PHE A 529 4.44 6.04 -33.40
N SER A 530 4.85 7.05 -34.17
CA SER A 530 6.16 7.09 -34.83
C SER A 530 6.78 8.47 -34.67
N LEU A 531 8.04 8.51 -34.25
CA LEU A 531 8.90 9.67 -34.42
C LEU A 531 9.43 9.70 -35.87
N GLN A 532 9.81 10.88 -36.35
CA GLN A 532 10.60 10.99 -37.58
C GLN A 532 12.08 10.79 -37.21
N PHE A 533 12.70 9.73 -37.72
CA PHE A 533 14.07 9.34 -37.34
C PHE A 533 15.04 9.20 -38.52
N SER A 534 14.61 9.53 -39.74
CA SER A 534 15.49 9.47 -40.92
C SER A 534 16.67 10.44 -40.87
N SER A 535 16.48 11.59 -40.20
CA SER A 535 17.49 12.64 -40.02
C SER A 535 18.38 12.43 -38.80
N LEU A 536 18.12 11.40 -38.00
CA LEU A 536 18.89 11.10 -36.80
C LEU A 536 20.12 10.27 -37.17
N THR A 537 21.18 10.42 -36.37
CA THR A 537 22.43 9.65 -36.52
C THR A 537 22.27 8.30 -35.83
N TRP A 538 22.19 7.21 -36.59
CA TRP A 538 22.14 5.84 -36.09
C TRP A 538 22.67 4.86 -37.14
N ASP A 539 23.27 3.77 -36.67
CA ASP A 539 23.95 2.77 -37.50
C ASP A 539 23.19 1.43 -37.55
N LYS A 540 22.38 1.16 -36.54
CA LYS A 540 21.61 -0.07 -36.39
C LYS A 540 20.19 0.19 -35.94
N MET A 541 19.32 -0.73 -36.33
CA MET A 541 17.92 -0.78 -35.95
C MET A 541 17.62 -2.11 -35.28
N LEU A 542 16.87 -2.07 -34.18
CA LEU A 542 16.31 -3.24 -33.53
C LEU A 542 14.80 -3.20 -33.69
N VAL A 543 14.24 -4.27 -34.25
CA VAL A 543 12.80 -4.50 -34.27
C VAL A 543 12.53 -5.64 -33.30
N ASN A 544 11.64 -5.47 -32.34
CA ASN A 544 11.33 -6.51 -31.36
C ASN A 544 9.86 -6.49 -30.92
N THR A 545 9.45 -7.60 -30.31
CA THR A 545 8.21 -7.66 -29.53
C THR A 545 8.32 -6.79 -28.28
N GLY A 546 7.20 -6.34 -27.73
CA GLY A 546 7.18 -5.57 -26.48
C GLY A 546 7.89 -6.27 -25.31
N ASP A 547 7.72 -7.58 -25.18
CA ASP A 547 8.40 -8.42 -24.19
C ASP A 547 9.83 -8.83 -24.56
N ASN A 548 10.34 -8.38 -25.71
CA ASN A 548 11.64 -8.72 -26.28
C ASN A 548 11.90 -10.22 -26.53
N SER A 549 10.86 -11.07 -26.53
CA SER A 549 10.96 -12.51 -26.79
C SER A 549 11.35 -12.85 -28.22
N LYS A 550 11.02 -11.97 -29.19
CA LYS A 550 11.43 -12.06 -30.60
C LYS A 550 12.01 -10.74 -31.07
N TRP A 551 13.12 -10.81 -31.81
CA TRP A 551 13.83 -9.61 -32.24
C TRP A 551 14.69 -9.83 -33.49
N VAL A 552 14.93 -8.75 -34.22
CA VAL A 552 15.78 -8.65 -35.42
C VAL A 552 16.63 -7.39 -35.34
N GLU A 553 17.95 -7.54 -35.52
CA GLU A 553 18.91 -6.43 -35.64
C GLU A 553 19.27 -6.21 -37.12
N LEU A 554 19.03 -5.00 -37.63
CA LEU A 554 19.25 -4.57 -39.00
C LEU A 554 20.33 -3.49 -39.06
N SER A 555 21.11 -3.47 -40.14
CA SER A 555 22.04 -2.36 -40.42
C SER A 555 21.30 -1.18 -41.07
N ARG A 556 21.75 0.05 -40.80
CA ARG A 556 21.28 1.25 -41.49
C ARG A 556 21.35 1.10 -43.00
N THR A 557 22.44 0.53 -43.52
CA THR A 557 22.63 0.27 -44.95
C THR A 557 21.53 -0.61 -45.55
N LEU A 558 21.11 -1.66 -44.85
CA LEU A 558 20.00 -2.50 -45.31
C LEU A 558 18.68 -1.72 -45.30
N VAL A 559 18.38 -1.02 -44.21
CA VAL A 559 17.15 -0.22 -44.09
C VAL A 559 17.10 0.89 -45.15
N ASP A 560 18.22 1.53 -45.48
CA ASP A 560 18.25 2.53 -46.56
C ASP A 560 17.96 1.92 -47.94
N SER A 561 18.33 0.65 -48.18
CA SER A 561 18.06 -0.05 -49.45
C SER A 561 16.58 -0.32 -49.69
N PHE A 562 15.75 -0.32 -48.63
CA PHE A 562 14.32 -0.58 -48.65
C PHE A 562 13.50 0.42 -49.48
N ALA A 563 14.08 1.57 -49.85
CA ALA A 563 13.45 2.50 -50.78
C ALA A 563 13.33 1.93 -52.21
N THR A 564 14.21 1.01 -52.59
CA THR A 564 14.33 0.51 -53.98
C THR A 564 14.36 -1.02 -54.08
N LEU A 565 14.43 -1.71 -52.95
CA LEU A 565 14.40 -3.16 -52.90
C LEU A 565 13.05 -3.67 -53.41
N ASP A 566 13.08 -4.69 -54.28
CA ASP A 566 11.91 -5.45 -54.70
C ASP A 566 12.18 -6.93 -54.45
N CYS A 567 11.67 -7.43 -53.33
CA CYS A 567 11.99 -8.73 -52.77
C CYS A 567 10.69 -9.46 -52.42
N ALA A 568 10.42 -10.57 -53.10
CA ALA A 568 9.36 -11.49 -52.70
C ALA A 568 10.01 -12.80 -52.25
N ASN A 569 9.96 -13.08 -50.95
CA ASN A 569 10.55 -14.28 -50.35
C ASN A 569 12.04 -14.44 -50.68
N CYS A 570 12.83 -13.38 -50.56
CA CYS A 570 14.26 -13.38 -50.85
C CYS A 570 15.08 -13.19 -49.58
N GLN A 571 16.34 -13.63 -49.59
CA GLN A 571 17.21 -13.54 -48.42
C GLN A 571 17.58 -12.07 -48.13
N MET A 572 17.40 -11.66 -46.87
CA MET A 572 17.88 -10.36 -46.38
C MET A 572 18.98 -10.55 -45.36
N ASN A 573 20.08 -9.80 -45.48
CA ASN A 573 21.24 -9.91 -44.59
C ASN A 573 21.01 -9.11 -43.30
N PHE A 574 20.53 -9.78 -42.27
CA PHE A 574 20.36 -9.21 -40.94
C PHE A 574 21.66 -9.31 -40.14
N ILE A 575 21.86 -8.41 -39.18
CA ILE A 575 23.02 -8.48 -38.28
C ILE A 575 22.87 -9.71 -37.38
N MET A 576 21.70 -9.84 -36.74
CA MET A 576 21.35 -10.98 -35.93
C MET A 576 19.84 -11.09 -35.73
N THR A 577 19.36 -12.28 -35.37
CA THR A 577 17.96 -12.54 -35.01
C THR A 577 17.89 -13.40 -33.76
N SER A 578 16.76 -13.35 -33.07
CA SER A 578 16.47 -14.21 -31.91
C SER A 578 16.50 -15.71 -32.24
N ASP A 579 16.25 -16.08 -33.50
CA ASP A 579 16.26 -17.47 -33.97
C ASP A 579 17.64 -17.89 -34.52
N GLY A 580 18.61 -16.98 -34.56
CA GLY A 580 19.97 -17.22 -35.06
C GLY A 580 20.12 -17.25 -36.59
N ASN A 581 19.03 -17.11 -37.36
CA ASN A 581 19.07 -17.01 -38.81
C ASN A 581 19.38 -15.57 -39.24
N THR A 582 20.59 -15.32 -39.74
CA THR A 582 21.04 -13.99 -40.21
C THR A 582 20.68 -13.70 -41.66
N THR A 583 20.09 -14.65 -42.39
CA THR A 583 19.70 -14.50 -43.80
C THR A 583 18.29 -15.03 -44.09
N PRO A 584 17.27 -14.65 -43.32
CA PRO A 584 15.92 -15.19 -43.51
C PRO A 584 15.28 -14.68 -44.80
N LEU A 585 14.36 -15.46 -45.35
CA LEU A 585 13.55 -15.08 -46.52
C LEU A 585 12.45 -14.10 -46.09
N GLN A 586 12.43 -12.88 -46.64
CA GLN A 586 11.53 -11.80 -46.25
C GLN A 586 10.77 -11.21 -47.45
N TYR A 587 9.82 -10.31 -47.18
CA TYR A 587 9.05 -9.60 -48.21
C TYR A 587 9.24 -8.08 -48.11
N MET A 588 9.63 -7.50 -49.25
CA MET A 588 9.80 -6.08 -49.52
C MET A 588 9.47 -5.78 -50.97
N ARG A 589 8.20 -5.94 -51.34
CA ARG A 589 7.66 -5.83 -52.70
C ARG A 589 7.30 -4.39 -52.99
N GLN A 590 7.69 -3.91 -54.16
CA GLN A 590 7.35 -2.55 -54.58
C GLN A 590 5.83 -2.38 -54.74
N GLY A 591 5.27 -1.41 -54.01
CA GLY A 591 3.84 -1.07 -54.06
C GLY A 591 2.93 -1.94 -53.19
N ALA A 592 3.47 -2.87 -52.39
CA ALA A 592 2.71 -3.59 -51.36
C ALA A 592 2.59 -2.71 -50.09
N PRO A 593 1.39 -2.27 -49.68
CA PRO A 593 1.23 -1.39 -48.52
C PRO A 593 1.70 -2.03 -47.20
N GLU A 594 1.66 -3.36 -47.12
CA GLU A 594 1.95 -4.11 -45.89
C GLU A 594 3.43 -4.36 -45.61
N ASP A 595 4.30 -4.11 -46.59
CA ASP A 595 5.74 -4.35 -46.50
C ASP A 595 6.44 -3.14 -45.85
N PRO A 596 7.56 -3.31 -45.11
CA PRO A 596 8.36 -4.52 -44.92
C PRO A 596 7.70 -5.52 -44.00
N TRP A 597 7.65 -6.78 -44.44
CA TRP A 597 7.46 -7.88 -43.51
C TRP A 597 8.81 -8.36 -43.00
N ILE A 598 9.04 -8.15 -41.71
CA ILE A 598 10.25 -8.53 -41.00
C ILE A 598 9.92 -9.65 -40.02
N SER A 599 10.76 -10.68 -40.00
CA SER A 599 10.66 -11.85 -39.12
C SER A 599 12.04 -12.35 -38.69
N PRO A 600 12.19 -12.95 -37.50
CA PRO A 600 13.47 -13.53 -37.07
C PRO A 600 13.87 -14.81 -37.86
N SER A 601 12.92 -15.43 -38.55
CA SER A 601 13.10 -16.60 -39.43
C SER A 601 12.39 -16.37 -40.77
N ASP A 602 12.45 -17.36 -41.67
CA ASP A 602 11.84 -17.28 -43.00
C ASP A 602 10.36 -16.93 -42.89
N HIS A 603 9.96 -15.81 -43.49
CA HIS A 603 8.63 -15.22 -43.34
C HIS A 603 7.49 -16.20 -43.64
N ALA A 604 7.68 -17.10 -44.61
CA ALA A 604 6.66 -18.07 -45.02
C ALA A 604 6.34 -19.13 -43.96
N THR A 605 7.24 -19.35 -42.99
CA THR A 605 7.14 -20.42 -41.99
C THR A 605 7.37 -19.96 -40.56
N GLY A 606 7.96 -18.78 -40.39
CA GLY A 606 8.30 -18.17 -39.12
C GLY A 606 7.24 -17.17 -38.66
N PRO A 607 7.40 -16.63 -37.45
CA PRO A 607 6.46 -15.69 -36.88
C PRO A 607 6.69 -14.27 -37.44
N GLN A 608 5.63 -13.51 -37.70
CA GLN A 608 5.70 -12.17 -38.29
C GLN A 608 5.92 -11.10 -37.22
N LEU A 609 7.06 -10.41 -37.27
CA LEU A 609 7.45 -9.47 -36.21
C LEU A 609 6.97 -8.04 -36.47
N TYR A 610 7.03 -7.61 -37.72
CA TYR A 610 6.66 -6.25 -38.09
C TYR A 610 6.17 -6.17 -39.54
N GLY A 611 5.23 -5.26 -39.77
CA GLY A 611 4.65 -4.89 -41.05
C GLY A 611 4.12 -3.46 -41.00
N GLU A 612 3.82 -2.90 -42.17
CA GLU A 612 3.36 -1.51 -42.35
C GLU A 612 1.96 -1.42 -43.02
N GLY A 613 1.50 -0.20 -43.31
CA GLY A 613 0.27 0.06 -44.07
C GLY A 613 -1.04 -0.27 -43.36
N SER A 614 -1.01 -0.52 -42.05
CA SER A 614 -2.22 -0.75 -41.24
C SER A 614 -3.15 -1.87 -41.72
N SER A 615 -2.61 -2.87 -42.42
CA SER A 615 -3.38 -4.02 -42.89
C SER A 615 -3.57 -5.07 -41.79
N THR A 616 -4.57 -5.95 -41.96
CA THR A 616 -4.84 -7.05 -41.03
C THR A 616 -3.88 -8.21 -41.29
N ALA A 617 -2.78 -8.25 -40.56
CA ALA A 617 -1.91 -9.42 -40.44
C ALA A 617 -1.21 -9.40 -39.07
N TRP A 618 -0.95 -10.58 -38.51
CA TRP A 618 -0.70 -10.76 -37.08
C TRP A 618 0.79 -10.62 -36.73
N ALA A 619 1.12 -9.68 -35.83
CA ALA A 619 2.40 -9.67 -35.12
C ALA A 619 2.52 -10.86 -34.16
N VAL A 620 3.74 -11.34 -33.87
CA VAL A 620 4.03 -12.62 -33.17
C VAL A 620 3.37 -12.77 -31.79
N ASP A 621 2.97 -11.70 -31.12
CA ASP A 621 2.72 -11.75 -29.69
C ASP A 621 1.64 -10.80 -29.17
N SER A 622 1.29 -10.97 -27.90
CA SER A 622 0.29 -10.16 -27.20
C SER A 622 0.76 -8.77 -26.80
N THR A 623 2.02 -8.39 -27.07
CA THR A 623 2.61 -7.12 -26.61
C THR A 623 2.88 -6.11 -27.73
N GLY A 624 2.79 -6.53 -29.00
CA GLY A 624 2.92 -5.66 -30.16
C GLY A 624 4.37 -5.53 -30.62
N ALA A 625 4.64 -4.56 -31.49
CA ALA A 625 5.95 -4.40 -32.12
C ALA A 625 6.54 -3.02 -31.85
N ASN A 626 7.83 -2.99 -31.54
CA ASN A 626 8.63 -1.79 -31.33
C ASN A 626 9.75 -1.70 -32.38
N VAL A 627 10.14 -0.46 -32.70
CA VAL A 627 11.35 -0.16 -33.48
C VAL A 627 12.23 0.77 -32.66
N TRP A 628 13.50 0.38 -32.53
CA TRP A 628 14.54 1.11 -31.83
C TRP A 628 15.70 1.43 -32.77
N VAL A 629 16.41 2.52 -32.49
CA VAL A 629 17.66 2.89 -33.17
C VAL A 629 18.77 3.13 -32.16
N ASN A 630 20.01 2.87 -32.55
CA ASN A 630 21.15 2.92 -31.62
C ASN A 630 21.82 4.31 -31.46
N SER A 631 21.12 5.44 -31.78
CA SER A 631 21.54 6.79 -31.31
C SER A 631 20.51 7.92 -31.61
N ILE A 632 20.33 8.85 -30.65
CA ILE A 632 19.68 10.18 -30.79
C ILE A 632 20.38 11.24 -29.87
N ASP A 633 21.71 11.33 -29.96
CA ASP A 633 22.67 12.16 -29.19
C ASP A 633 22.76 11.87 -27.66
N GLY A 634 23.76 11.16 -27.14
CA GLY A 634 25.01 10.66 -27.73
C GLY A 634 25.76 9.67 -26.81
N PRO A 635 27.11 9.49 -26.93
CA PRO A 635 28.02 9.90 -27.99
C PRO A 635 28.64 8.68 -28.73
N GLY A 636 28.77 8.83 -30.06
CA GLY A 636 30.01 8.41 -30.70
C GLY A 636 31.15 9.31 -30.17
N ASP A 637 32.30 8.71 -29.90
CA ASP A 637 33.53 9.31 -29.32
C ASP A 637 33.69 9.13 -27.81
N GLY A 638 33.95 7.89 -27.36
CA GLY A 638 34.76 7.56 -26.17
C GLY A 638 34.37 8.10 -24.79
N ALA A 639 33.31 8.88 -24.64
CA ALA A 639 32.89 9.48 -23.38
C ALA A 639 31.85 8.59 -22.68
N THR A 640 32.28 7.94 -21.60
CA THR A 640 31.40 7.27 -20.64
C THR A 640 30.66 8.33 -19.82
N TRP A 641 29.38 8.57 -20.10
CA TRP A 641 28.52 9.29 -19.17
C TRP A 641 28.29 8.44 -17.92
N THR A 642 28.53 9.00 -16.74
CA THR A 642 28.25 8.34 -15.46
C THR A 642 27.03 9.02 -14.85
N TYR A 643 25.90 8.33 -14.85
CA TYR A 643 24.66 8.76 -14.20
C TYR A 643 24.52 8.00 -12.88
N TYR A 644 23.92 8.62 -11.85
CA TYR A 644 23.59 7.96 -10.59
C TYR A 644 22.09 8.03 -10.37
N ASP A 645 21.42 6.90 -10.46
CA ASP A 645 19.98 6.83 -10.23
C ASP A 645 19.70 6.94 -8.73
N ASP A 646 18.52 7.46 -8.42
CA ASP A 646 17.92 7.21 -7.12
C ASP A 646 17.75 5.69 -6.91
N ILE A 647 18.46 5.16 -5.92
CA ILE A 647 18.49 3.74 -5.57
C ILE A 647 17.12 3.26 -5.03
N ILE A 648 16.25 4.18 -4.57
CA ILE A 648 14.98 3.84 -3.92
C ILE A 648 13.78 4.01 -4.86
N ALA A 649 13.53 5.20 -5.42
CA ALA A 649 12.39 5.42 -6.31
C ALA A 649 12.71 5.16 -7.80
N GLY A 650 14.00 5.26 -8.20
CA GLY A 650 14.46 4.92 -9.55
C GLY A 650 13.96 5.85 -10.66
N ASP A 651 13.43 7.01 -10.30
CA ASP A 651 12.78 7.97 -11.19
C ASP A 651 13.57 9.26 -11.42
N LEU A 652 14.57 9.55 -10.56
CA LEU A 652 15.44 10.73 -10.66
C LEU A 652 16.88 10.36 -10.97
N VAL A 653 17.49 11.08 -11.91
CA VAL A 653 18.88 10.90 -12.31
C VAL A 653 19.76 12.01 -11.76
N ALA A 654 20.88 11.65 -11.16
CA ALA A 654 21.92 12.58 -10.73
C ALA A 654 23.07 12.62 -11.77
N THR A 655 23.30 13.79 -12.34
CA THR A 655 24.23 14.04 -13.45
C THR A 655 25.42 14.89 -13.00
N PRO A 656 26.67 14.39 -13.06
CA PRO A 656 27.85 15.18 -12.75
C PRO A 656 28.08 16.30 -13.76
N LYS A 657 28.52 17.46 -13.28
CA LYS A 657 28.81 18.66 -14.07
C LYS A 657 30.23 19.14 -13.79
N ASN A 658 30.80 19.83 -14.77
CA ASN A 658 32.08 20.57 -14.72
C ASN A 658 33.35 19.78 -14.39
N GLY A 659 33.26 18.46 -14.19
CA GLY A 659 34.43 17.64 -13.83
C GLY A 659 34.19 16.78 -12.59
N ALA A 660 33.05 16.97 -11.92
CA ALA A 660 32.61 16.15 -10.79
C ALA A 660 32.72 14.66 -11.13
N SER A 661 33.35 13.91 -10.23
CA SER A 661 33.61 12.48 -10.43
C SER A 661 33.49 11.77 -9.09
N CYS A 662 33.01 10.53 -9.04
CA CYS A 662 33.11 9.74 -7.82
C CYS A 662 34.29 8.77 -7.82
N GLY A 663 34.68 8.34 -6.64
CA GLY A 663 35.64 7.27 -6.41
C GLY A 663 35.22 6.37 -5.27
N THR A 664 36.15 5.57 -4.77
CA THR A 664 35.91 4.59 -3.70
C THR A 664 35.37 5.20 -2.41
N GLU A 665 35.60 6.50 -2.18
CA GLU A 665 35.17 7.20 -0.96
C GLU A 665 33.89 8.02 -1.13
N GLY A 666 33.43 8.29 -2.35
CA GLY A 666 32.32 9.22 -2.60
C GLY A 666 32.55 10.12 -3.80
N LEU A 667 31.65 11.10 -3.95
CA LEU A 667 31.77 12.21 -4.92
C LEU A 667 32.99 13.09 -4.60
N ARG A 668 33.75 13.43 -5.62
CA ARG A 668 34.89 14.36 -5.59
C ARG A 668 34.52 15.61 -6.37
N LEU A 669 34.64 16.73 -5.69
CA LEU A 669 34.37 18.07 -6.18
C LEU A 669 35.64 18.91 -5.98
N ASP A 670 36.02 19.71 -6.98
CA ASP A 670 37.27 20.48 -6.96
C ASP A 670 37.20 21.79 -6.16
N GLY A 671 36.00 22.18 -5.71
CA GLY A 671 35.75 23.40 -4.94
C GLY A 671 35.71 24.70 -5.75
N ASN A 672 35.69 24.62 -7.09
CA ASN A 672 35.54 25.77 -7.99
C ASN A 672 34.15 25.81 -8.63
N ASP A 673 33.81 24.80 -9.43
CA ASP A 673 32.57 24.76 -10.21
C ASP A 673 31.94 23.36 -10.34
N ASP A 674 32.55 22.32 -9.76
CA ASP A 674 31.99 20.97 -9.75
C ASP A 674 30.70 20.84 -8.92
N TYR A 675 29.69 20.18 -9.50
CA TYR A 675 28.49 19.75 -8.78
C TYR A 675 27.85 18.52 -9.44
N ILE A 676 26.92 17.89 -8.72
CA ILE A 676 25.97 16.93 -9.28
C ILE A 676 24.61 17.60 -9.35
N ASP A 677 23.99 17.48 -10.52
CA ASP A 677 22.67 18.00 -10.86
C ASP A 677 21.67 16.86 -10.78
N ILE A 678 20.74 16.91 -9.82
CA ILE A 678 19.69 15.89 -9.66
C ILE A 678 18.46 16.38 -10.43
N ASP A 679 17.84 15.51 -11.22
CA ASP A 679 16.62 15.83 -11.99
C ASP A 679 15.57 16.55 -11.15
N ASP A 680 14.87 17.52 -11.75
CA ASP A 680 13.83 18.31 -11.09
C ASP A 680 12.64 17.44 -10.64
N TRP A 681 12.17 17.64 -9.40
CA TRP A 681 10.94 17.01 -8.91
C TRP A 681 10.12 17.95 -8.02
N THR A 682 8.84 17.66 -7.87
CA THR A 682 7.95 18.42 -6.99
C THR A 682 7.93 17.80 -5.60
N TRP A 683 8.19 18.59 -4.55
CA TRP A 683 8.05 18.16 -3.17
C TRP A 683 7.55 19.30 -2.25
N GLY A 684 6.98 18.94 -1.10
CA GLY A 684 6.66 19.85 0.01
C GLY A 684 6.41 19.08 1.32
N GLY A 685 6.15 19.80 2.42
CA GLY A 685 5.78 19.22 3.72
C GLY A 685 6.96 18.91 4.65
N THR A 686 6.70 18.08 5.67
CA THR A 686 7.73 17.60 6.62
C THR A 686 8.76 16.76 5.88
N THR A 687 10.04 17.11 5.98
CA THR A 687 11.12 16.44 5.25
C THR A 687 12.38 16.30 6.10
N SER A 688 13.22 15.34 5.76
CA SER A 688 14.54 15.16 6.37
C SER A 688 15.59 14.86 5.30
N PHE A 689 16.79 15.41 5.49
CA PHE A 689 17.95 15.17 4.63
C PHE A 689 19.06 14.55 5.46
N GLU A 690 19.69 13.51 4.95
CA GLU A 690 20.86 12.86 5.55
C GLU A 690 22.04 12.92 4.58
N VAL A 691 23.22 13.30 5.08
CA VAL A 691 24.43 13.38 4.25
C VAL A 691 25.68 13.02 5.06
N TYR A 692 26.59 12.30 4.40
CA TYR A 692 27.99 12.18 4.82
C TYR A 692 28.84 13.09 3.94
N VAL A 693 29.52 14.06 4.54
CA VAL A 693 30.33 15.05 3.82
C VAL A 693 31.73 15.18 4.42
N LYS A 694 32.72 15.46 3.57
CA LYS A 694 34.10 15.74 3.96
C LYS A 694 34.57 16.98 3.21
N TYR A 695 35.00 18.01 3.96
CA TYR A 695 35.59 19.21 3.38
C TYR A 695 37.12 19.11 3.36
N ASP A 696 37.72 19.25 2.18
CA ASP A 696 39.17 19.43 2.05
C ASP A 696 39.60 20.87 2.36
N SER A 697 38.74 21.85 2.04
CA SER A 697 38.91 23.25 2.42
C SER A 697 37.57 23.98 2.45
N PHE A 698 37.42 24.96 3.35
CA PHE A 698 36.19 25.75 3.50
C PHE A 698 36.27 27.04 2.67
N SER A 699 35.65 27.02 1.49
CA SER A 699 35.38 28.22 0.68
C SER A 699 34.18 28.98 1.23
N ASN A 700 33.97 30.21 0.77
CA ASN A 700 32.93 31.08 1.30
C ASN A 700 31.53 30.56 0.91
N TYR A 701 30.73 30.12 1.90
CA TYR A 701 29.35 29.62 1.69
C TYR A 701 29.25 28.47 0.68
N SER A 702 30.13 27.48 0.79
CA SER A 702 30.10 26.29 -0.08
C SER A 702 28.92 25.38 0.34
N PRO A 703 28.00 25.04 -0.58
CA PRO A 703 26.89 24.15 -0.27
C PRO A 703 27.31 22.68 -0.22
N VAL A 704 26.65 21.93 0.67
CA VAL A 704 26.60 20.45 0.64
C VAL A 704 25.47 20.00 -0.30
N PHE A 705 24.33 20.68 -0.25
CA PHE A 705 23.26 20.58 -1.23
C PHE A 705 22.55 21.93 -1.36
N ASP A 706 21.96 22.17 -2.53
CA ASP A 706 21.14 23.34 -2.84
C ASP A 706 19.93 22.90 -3.66
N PHE A 707 18.74 22.98 -3.04
CA PHE A 707 17.47 22.76 -3.69
C PHE A 707 16.74 24.11 -3.75
N SER A 708 16.87 24.82 -4.86
CA SER A 708 16.32 26.17 -4.99
C SER A 708 15.71 26.45 -6.36
N ASN A 709 14.68 27.30 -6.38
CA ASN A 709 14.12 27.89 -7.59
C ASN A 709 14.78 29.24 -7.94
N GLY A 710 16.06 29.40 -7.57
CA GLY A 710 16.79 30.66 -7.63
C GLY A 710 16.98 31.32 -6.25
N ALA A 711 17.92 32.26 -6.17
CA ALA A 711 18.40 32.80 -4.89
C ALA A 711 17.28 33.42 -4.03
N GLY A 712 17.05 32.81 -2.85
CA GLY A 712 16.22 33.37 -1.79
C GLY A 712 14.71 33.27 -2.01
N SER A 713 14.25 32.39 -2.90
CA SER A 713 12.84 32.05 -3.06
C SER A 713 12.64 30.54 -3.08
N ASP A 714 11.81 30.01 -2.18
CA ASP A 714 11.45 28.58 -2.15
C ASP A 714 12.68 27.67 -2.26
N SER A 715 13.58 27.81 -1.27
CA SER A 715 14.94 27.25 -1.32
C SER A 715 15.30 26.56 -0.02
N ILE A 716 15.96 25.42 -0.10
CA ILE A 716 16.57 24.73 1.04
C ILE A 716 18.02 24.41 0.69
N TYR A 717 18.97 24.90 1.50
CA TYR A 717 20.38 24.60 1.29
C TYR A 717 21.14 24.47 2.60
N LEU A 718 22.00 23.45 2.66
CA LEU A 718 22.94 23.17 3.75
C LEU A 718 24.34 23.55 3.28
N TYR A 719 25.09 24.30 4.08
CA TYR A 719 26.35 24.92 3.65
C TYR A 719 27.31 25.17 4.83
N ASN A 720 28.57 25.49 4.53
CA ASN A 720 29.52 25.99 5.54
C ASN A 720 29.42 27.53 5.67
N ALA A 721 29.26 28.08 6.87
CA ALA A 721 29.04 29.52 7.04
C ALA A 721 30.30 30.36 6.81
N GLY A 722 30.24 31.30 5.87
CA GLY A 722 31.40 32.09 5.47
C GLY A 722 32.55 31.19 4.98
N ALA A 723 33.80 31.58 5.25
CA ALA A 723 34.96 30.71 5.06
C ALA A 723 35.30 29.90 6.33
N THR A 724 34.29 29.55 7.13
CA THR A 724 34.44 28.79 8.37
C THR A 724 33.87 27.38 8.22
N SER A 725 34.14 26.51 9.18
CA SER A 725 33.60 25.16 9.23
C SER A 725 32.21 25.08 9.87
N THR A 726 31.63 26.19 10.33
CA THR A 726 30.32 26.21 10.98
C THR A 726 29.23 25.66 10.05
N ILE A 727 28.41 24.73 10.54
CA ILE A 727 27.30 24.16 9.77
C ILE A 727 26.16 25.18 9.71
N GLY A 728 25.77 25.58 8.50
CA GLY A 728 24.67 26.48 8.21
C GLY A 728 23.56 25.80 7.40
N CYS A 729 22.30 26.18 7.63
CA CYS A 729 21.15 25.76 6.85
C CYS A 729 20.21 26.94 6.63
N ASN A 730 19.68 27.07 5.42
CA ASN A 730 18.64 28.04 5.09
C ASN A 730 17.40 27.33 4.57
N VAL A 731 16.22 27.83 4.96
CA VAL A 731 14.93 27.46 4.37
C VAL A 731 14.16 28.73 4.04
N TYR A 732 13.74 28.86 2.79
CA TYR A 732 12.94 29.97 2.27
C TYR A 732 11.56 29.47 1.86
N HIS A 733 10.51 30.14 2.32
CA HIS A 733 9.14 29.99 1.81
C HIS A 733 8.75 31.33 1.14
N GLY A 734 8.60 31.34 -0.18
CA GLY A 734 8.72 32.56 -0.97
C GLY A 734 10.01 33.30 -0.60
N THR A 735 9.96 34.62 -0.44
CA THR A 735 11.13 35.42 -0.05
C THR A 735 11.45 35.42 1.45
N ASN A 736 10.68 34.71 2.27
CA ASN A 736 10.86 34.69 3.72
C ASN A 736 11.80 33.54 4.10
N GLY A 737 13.02 33.89 4.50
CA GLY A 737 14.06 32.92 4.88
C GLY A 737 14.22 32.79 6.38
N GLN A 738 14.45 31.56 6.84
CA GLN A 738 15.06 31.28 8.13
C GLN A 738 16.50 30.81 7.90
N THR A 739 17.44 31.50 8.55
CA THR A 739 18.85 31.13 8.58
C THR A 739 19.20 30.52 9.91
N PHE A 740 20.01 29.47 9.85
CA PHE A 740 20.46 28.78 11.03
C PHE A 740 21.92 28.36 10.94
N GLU A 741 22.68 28.67 11.98
CA GLU A 741 24.07 28.24 12.12
C GLU A 741 24.22 27.50 13.45
N THR A 742 24.85 26.33 13.43
CA THR A 742 25.05 25.53 14.65
C THR A 742 26.27 26.00 15.42
N SER A 743 26.36 25.65 16.71
CA SER A 743 27.59 25.82 17.49
C SER A 743 28.68 24.79 17.13
N SER A 744 28.31 23.75 16.40
CA SER A 744 29.22 22.72 15.87
C SER A 744 29.72 23.07 14.45
N SER A 745 30.82 22.42 14.07
CA SER A 745 31.41 22.59 12.75
C SER A 745 31.48 21.28 11.99
N PHE A 746 31.46 21.34 10.65
CA PHE A 746 31.98 20.28 9.81
C PHE A 746 33.43 19.96 10.23
N ASP A 747 33.76 18.68 10.21
CA ASP A 747 35.13 18.25 10.36
C ASP A 747 35.87 18.49 9.03
N SER A 748 37.16 18.78 9.14
CA SER A 748 38.03 18.90 7.95
C SER A 748 38.67 17.55 7.63
N SER A 749 39.11 17.41 6.39
CA SER A 749 39.87 16.27 5.90
C SER A 749 40.99 15.89 6.88
N PRO A 750 41.14 14.59 7.23
CA PRO A 750 40.58 13.42 6.53
C PRO A 750 39.24 12.92 7.07
N HIS A 751 38.55 13.69 7.92
CA HIS A 751 37.37 13.21 8.65
C HIS A 751 36.07 13.47 7.88
N TRP A 752 35.18 12.48 7.92
CA TRP A 752 33.81 12.61 7.43
C TRP A 752 32.92 13.10 8.57
N THR A 753 31.97 13.98 8.25
CA THR A 753 30.91 14.41 9.15
C THR A 753 29.59 13.84 8.68
N HIS A 754 28.85 13.21 9.60
CA HIS A 754 27.47 12.82 9.37
C HIS A 754 26.54 13.97 9.80
N VAL A 755 25.68 14.42 8.91
CA VAL A 755 24.70 15.49 9.19
C VAL A 755 23.31 15.04 8.80
N VAL A 756 22.36 15.25 9.72
CA VAL A 756 20.93 15.09 9.46
C VAL A 756 20.22 16.41 9.73
N VAL A 757 19.43 16.88 8.76
CA VAL A 757 18.57 18.06 8.88
C VAL A 757 17.13 17.59 8.85
N THR A 758 16.33 18.00 9.84
CA THR A 758 14.89 17.71 9.85
C THR A 758 14.08 19.00 9.88
N ILE A 759 13.08 19.05 9.01
CA ILE A 759 12.17 20.18 8.82
C ILE A 759 10.77 19.62 8.99
N SER A 760 10.05 20.10 9.99
CA SER A 760 8.67 19.70 10.27
C SER A 760 7.80 20.95 10.27
N GLY A 761 6.62 20.86 9.66
CA GLY A 761 5.62 21.92 9.71
C GLY A 761 5.09 22.14 11.13
N THR A 762 4.69 23.38 11.40
CA THR A 762 3.67 23.74 12.39
C THR A 762 2.53 24.39 11.65
#